data_AF-A0A0G4L1Z0-F1
#
_entry.id   AF-A0A0G4L1Z0-F1
#
_cell.length_a   1.000
_cell.length_b   1.000
_cell.length_c   1.000
_cell.angle_alpha   90.00
_cell.angle_beta   90.00
_cell.angle_gamma   90.00
#
_symmetry.space_group_name_H-M   'P 1'
#
loop_
_entity.id
_entity.type
_entity.pdbx_description
1 polymer ?
#
loop_
_entity_poly.entity_id
_entity_poly.type
_entity_poly.pdbx_seq_one_letter_code
_entity_poly.pdbx_strand_id
1 'polypeptide(L)'
;MESERMAVDVQVTERALREVYLLPFMIAIEMAKPKAIMTAYNKINGSHAPENRRLLQDILRDEWKWEGLIMSDWYGTYSTSSAITAGQDLEMPGPSRWREEALVHAVTANKVKRRDLDERVRNILKLIKHSLENTTIPTNAPESEANTPEHVQLLREAAAKSIVLLKNERNILPLNPAKRIAVIGPNANIATYCGGGSASLRGYRTVTPLEGIRGLASNVEFSQGVYGHQSLPLLGKKLRTLNGKHTGFTLRVYNEPRPDGEEDNRVALEERLLDDSNMWFVDYEHPDLNRVWYAETEGVLTPEVSGEWDFGLSVHGTAQLFIDGKLVVSNVENQKAGGSFAGCGSAEETGSAKLEGGRSYRIVVCWGSSLTSERKVSGVVDFGQGGLRFSGCPRLDASAALQEAVALARSVDQVVVCAGLSGEWECEGQDRSHMALPPGTDDLIAAVVQANPNTAVIIQSGTPVAMPWIESAGAVMQAWFGGNEGGNGIADILFGAVNPAGKLPLTMPRRLADNPSALSFRSDNGRVLYSEDLYVGYRWYDTLDIDPLFAFGHGLSYTSFALSELAISESDDASKGSDAPNLKVRVTVRNTGSISGSEVVQIYVRPSMPTPLTGTAGYAVARPAKELKGFAKFQVEAGESAIAEISLDFLRATSYWSEMENRWRSDSGSYVILAGNSSRGVFLEQVVVAQKTRRWTGLLPVVHRPTFKAELASDRDVTDSEFLRLVLSITALTIGLLPSRFDHYRAMATELVDRFPTRSAMIDYCAQMCLRLRSAGHWDHVNHRKWAVCYSLAIGTFQTGQSNHSRMLEAEAAQFARLLGIHRTSEYEGLNCIETQLRKKAFWLQFYGYAHSLIHVGRREQLTFLDHYTLRDLNFAALVPLDVEDEMITEQTVFDPLTLDPTSPLTGDSRPYDRADRPFTSISAFIAASQVFLTAMQEALFHESCDCSPKRAPEARLCRLQTLLKKLQYMLDDLPASRDEFGKNVDSPEVAHAQLEITRANLHFTHLWLQNYLLENIDLILQQQVSDANVTSDTASASAALRANWASREDICRQMLHLLHSIQQVHIEPNGLYLAYKVRDVAVALLYCPFEAHEGPSRRAAEYMRDFTSMLSRLDRSEIMNTASLKSWVEKDRDSAR
;
A
#
# COMPACT_ATOMS: atom_id res chain seq x y z
N MET A 1 -11.07 8.87 18.15
CA MET A 1 -11.78 8.74 19.44
C MET A 1 -10.71 8.95 20.46
N GLU A 2 -10.83 10.03 21.21
CA GLU A 2 -9.77 10.53 22.06
C GLU A 2 -9.88 10.00 23.50
N SER A 3 -11.10 9.63 23.92
CA SER A 3 -11.41 8.99 25.20
C SER A 3 -10.48 7.81 25.51
N GLU A 4 -9.60 8.00 26.48
CA GLU A 4 -8.57 7.02 26.89
C GLU A 4 -7.71 6.49 25.73
N ARG A 5 -7.42 7.31 24.70
CA ARG A 5 -6.75 6.86 23.46
C ARG A 5 -5.47 6.03 23.65
N MET A 6 -4.69 6.25 24.72
CA MET A 6 -3.48 5.48 25.05
C MET A 6 -3.73 4.10 25.68
N ALA A 7 -4.95 3.81 26.13
CA ALA A 7 -5.28 2.63 26.93
C ALA A 7 -6.42 1.79 26.33
N VAL A 8 -7.36 2.43 25.63
CA VAL A 8 -8.58 1.82 25.10
C VAL A 8 -8.29 0.70 24.09
N ASP A 9 -9.02 -0.40 24.23
CA ASP A 9 -9.05 -1.52 23.30
C ASP A 9 -10.21 -1.42 22.31
N VAL A 10 -9.91 -1.12 21.05
CA VAL A 10 -10.86 -1.15 19.95
C VAL A 10 -11.10 -2.61 19.54
N GLN A 11 -12.29 -3.09 19.85
CA GLN A 11 -12.77 -4.43 19.49
C GLN A 11 -13.54 -4.33 18.18
N VAL A 12 -12.98 -4.91 17.12
CA VAL A 12 -13.44 -4.78 15.73
C VAL A 12 -13.24 -6.09 14.98
N THR A 13 -14.21 -6.48 14.15
CA THR A 13 -14.11 -7.66 13.28
C THR A 13 -13.01 -7.48 12.24
N GLU A 14 -12.39 -8.57 11.76
CA GLU A 14 -11.39 -8.45 10.69
C GLU A 14 -12.06 -7.90 9.42
N ARG A 15 -13.35 -8.19 9.20
CA ARG A 15 -14.13 -7.62 8.09
C ARG A 15 -14.25 -6.10 8.16
N ALA A 16 -14.72 -5.54 9.27
CA ALA A 16 -14.82 -4.09 9.43
C ALA A 16 -13.44 -3.42 9.42
N LEU A 17 -12.46 -4.04 10.09
CA LEU A 17 -11.06 -3.61 10.07
C LEU A 17 -10.55 -3.47 8.62
N ARG A 18 -10.84 -4.44 7.75
CA ARG A 18 -10.39 -4.46 6.36
C ARG A 18 -11.17 -3.53 5.43
N GLU A 19 -12.49 -3.55 5.50
CA GLU A 19 -13.36 -2.82 4.54
C GLU A 19 -13.58 -1.34 4.90
N VAL A 20 -13.40 -0.95 6.17
CA VAL A 20 -13.65 0.42 6.65
C VAL A 20 -12.36 1.11 7.10
N TYR A 21 -11.61 0.52 8.03
CA TYR A 21 -10.55 1.23 8.75
C TYR A 21 -9.16 1.12 8.09
N LEU A 22 -8.83 -0.03 7.51
CA LEU A 22 -7.58 -0.28 6.78
C LEU A 22 -7.66 0.07 5.30
N LEU A 23 -8.85 0.04 4.69
CA LEU A 23 -9.03 0.34 3.26
C LEU A 23 -8.44 1.71 2.84
N PRO A 24 -8.57 2.82 3.60
CA PRO A 24 -7.93 4.09 3.25
C PRO A 24 -6.40 4.01 3.22
N PHE A 25 -5.77 3.26 4.15
CA PHE A 25 -4.32 3.05 4.15
C PHE A 25 -3.89 2.20 2.94
N MET A 26 -4.65 1.17 2.59
CA MET A 26 -4.40 0.35 1.40
C MET A 26 -4.42 1.19 0.11
N ILE A 27 -5.44 2.04 -0.04
CA ILE A 27 -5.60 2.97 -1.16
C ILE A 27 -4.43 3.97 -1.20
N ALA A 28 -4.07 4.58 -0.07
CA ALA A 28 -2.96 5.53 0.01
C ALA A 28 -1.60 4.87 -0.32
N ILE A 29 -1.37 3.64 0.14
CA ILE A 29 -0.16 2.86 -0.14
C ILE A 29 -0.02 2.57 -1.62
N GLU A 30 -1.10 2.14 -2.28
CA GLU A 30 -1.10 1.88 -3.72
C GLU A 30 -0.92 3.16 -4.54
N MET A 31 -1.70 4.21 -4.25
CA MET A 31 -1.74 5.42 -5.08
C MET A 31 -0.53 6.32 -4.88
N ALA A 32 0.03 6.41 -3.66
CA ALA A 32 1.03 7.42 -3.31
C ALA A 32 2.35 6.84 -2.76
N LYS A 33 2.42 5.54 -2.42
CA LYS A 33 3.62 4.88 -1.85
C LYS A 33 4.27 5.72 -0.72
N PRO A 34 3.51 6.06 0.35
CA PRO A 34 3.91 7.03 1.37
C PRO A 34 5.18 6.58 2.08
N LYS A 35 6.05 7.51 2.43
CA LYS A 35 7.39 7.20 2.98
C LYS A 35 7.38 6.84 4.46
N ALA A 36 6.34 7.23 5.18
CA ALA A 36 6.11 6.85 6.56
C ALA A 36 4.61 6.64 6.86
N ILE A 37 4.32 5.84 7.88
CA ILE A 37 3.01 5.68 8.51
C ILE A 37 3.22 5.79 10.02
N MET A 38 2.30 6.49 10.70
CA MET A 38 2.28 6.62 12.15
C MET A 38 1.32 5.59 12.76
N THR A 39 1.74 4.89 13.82
CA THR A 39 0.85 3.97 14.56
C THR A 39 0.04 4.76 15.58
N ALA A 40 -1.28 4.52 15.61
CA ALA A 40 -2.18 5.14 16.58
C ALA A 40 -1.82 4.79 18.05
N TYR A 41 -2.36 5.56 18.98
CA TYR A 41 -2.22 5.32 20.42
C TYR A 41 -2.91 4.03 20.93
N ASN A 42 -4.05 3.67 20.36
CA ASN A 42 -4.95 2.69 20.96
C ASN A 42 -4.52 1.23 20.75
N LYS A 43 -5.15 0.31 21.49
CA LYS A 43 -5.11 -1.11 21.17
C LYS A 43 -6.17 -1.45 20.14
N ILE A 44 -5.89 -2.49 19.37
CA ILE A 44 -6.79 -3.07 18.37
C ILE A 44 -6.80 -4.57 18.63
N ASN A 45 -7.95 -5.09 19.04
CA ASN A 45 -8.16 -6.48 19.43
C ASN A 45 -7.11 -7.01 20.45
N GLY A 46 -6.88 -6.25 21.52
CA GLY A 46 -6.07 -6.61 22.68
C GLY A 46 -4.62 -6.11 22.66
N SER A 47 -4.08 -5.73 21.50
CA SER A 47 -2.68 -5.29 21.33
C SER A 47 -2.58 -3.84 20.90
N HIS A 48 -1.75 -3.04 21.58
CA HIS A 48 -1.42 -1.66 21.19
C HIS A 48 -0.92 -1.63 19.74
N ALA A 49 -1.38 -0.68 18.92
CA ALA A 49 -0.98 -0.57 17.51
C ALA A 49 0.56 -0.61 17.25
N PRO A 50 1.43 0.09 18.01
CA PRO A 50 2.90 -0.07 17.91
C PRO A 50 3.44 -1.49 18.18
N GLU A 51 2.68 -2.33 18.88
CA GLU A 51 3.04 -3.71 19.25
C GLU A 51 2.26 -4.76 18.44
N ASN A 52 1.33 -4.31 17.59
CA ASN A 52 0.41 -5.18 16.88
C ASN A 52 1.07 -5.74 15.62
N ARG A 53 1.79 -6.86 15.78
CA ARG A 53 2.46 -7.57 14.68
C ARG A 53 1.52 -7.86 13.50
N ARG A 54 0.24 -8.18 13.75
CA ARG A 54 -0.75 -8.44 12.69
C ARG A 54 -0.91 -7.23 11.77
N LEU A 55 -0.97 -6.03 12.33
CA LEU A 55 -0.99 -4.79 11.54
C LEU A 55 0.39 -4.48 10.94
N LEU A 56 1.41 -4.38 11.79
CA LEU A 56 2.69 -3.77 11.42
C LEU A 56 3.58 -4.66 10.54
N GLN A 57 3.55 -5.98 10.74
CA GLN A 57 4.28 -6.94 9.94
C GLN A 57 3.34 -7.65 8.97
N ASP A 58 2.37 -8.43 9.48
CA ASP A 58 1.65 -9.39 8.65
C ASP A 58 0.80 -8.69 7.57
N ILE A 59 0.25 -7.50 7.83
CA ILE A 59 -0.50 -6.69 6.85
C ILE A 59 0.42 -5.71 6.11
N LEU A 60 1.06 -4.77 6.80
CA LEU A 60 1.82 -3.70 6.13
C LEU A 60 3.04 -4.22 5.35
N ARG A 61 3.82 -5.16 5.92
CA ARG A 61 5.02 -5.72 5.26
C ARG A 61 4.71 -6.95 4.43
N ASP A 62 4.05 -7.94 5.03
CA ASP A 62 3.97 -9.28 4.44
C ASP A 62 2.83 -9.40 3.43
N GLU A 63 1.68 -8.74 3.65
CA GLU A 63 0.59 -8.72 2.68
C GLU A 63 0.75 -7.58 1.65
N TRP A 64 0.77 -6.33 2.10
CA TRP A 64 0.75 -5.15 1.22
C TRP A 64 2.11 -4.75 0.65
N LYS A 65 3.20 -5.39 1.08
CA LYS A 65 4.58 -5.15 0.59
C LYS A 65 5.03 -3.69 0.70
N TRP A 66 4.55 -2.95 1.70
CA TRP A 66 4.91 -1.56 1.90
C TRP A 66 6.22 -1.44 2.70
N GLU A 67 7.15 -0.62 2.18
CA GLU A 67 8.54 -0.53 2.66
C GLU A 67 8.90 0.79 3.37
N GLY A 68 7.92 1.66 3.64
CA GLY A 68 8.17 2.93 4.35
C GLY A 68 8.45 2.75 5.85
N LEU A 69 8.69 3.86 6.55
CA LEU A 69 9.02 3.88 7.98
C LEU A 69 7.76 3.86 8.87
N ILE A 70 7.71 2.96 9.85
CA ILE A 70 6.68 2.95 10.90
C ILE A 70 7.19 3.75 12.09
N MET A 71 6.58 4.91 12.37
CA MET A 71 6.81 5.66 13.60
C MET A 71 5.66 5.47 14.58
N SER A 72 5.89 5.63 15.89
CA SER A 72 4.78 5.85 16.81
C SER A 72 4.22 7.26 16.69
N ASP A 73 2.99 7.44 17.15
CA ASP A 73 2.52 8.72 17.68
C ASP A 73 3.38 9.17 18.88
N TRP A 74 3.19 10.40 19.35
CA TRP A 74 3.98 11.04 20.41
C TRP A 74 3.82 10.32 21.75
N TYR A 75 4.87 9.63 22.20
CA TYR A 75 4.86 8.69 23.32
C TYR A 75 3.90 7.49 23.14
N GLY A 76 3.43 7.25 21.91
CA GLY A 76 2.65 6.07 21.51
C GLY A 76 3.49 4.81 21.36
N THR A 77 4.41 4.56 22.28
CA THR A 77 5.22 3.34 22.40
C THR A 77 5.04 2.81 23.82
N TYR A 78 4.82 1.49 23.98
CA TYR A 78 4.41 0.90 25.27
C TYR A 78 5.32 -0.24 25.77
N SER A 79 6.34 -0.60 24.99
CA SER A 79 7.40 -1.53 25.39
C SER A 79 8.65 -1.36 24.55
N THR A 80 9.78 -1.83 25.09
CA THR A 80 11.02 -1.99 24.34
C THR A 80 10.94 -3.14 23.32
N SER A 81 10.64 -4.35 23.79
CA SER A 81 10.83 -5.57 22.99
C SER A 81 9.66 -5.89 22.06
N SER A 82 8.42 -5.74 22.51
CA SER A 82 7.25 -6.12 21.70
C SER A 82 7.10 -5.20 20.50
N ALA A 83 7.23 -3.88 20.71
CA ALA A 83 7.20 -2.87 19.66
C ALA A 83 8.22 -3.12 18.53
N ILE A 84 9.50 -3.34 18.88
CA ILE A 84 10.58 -3.59 17.91
C ILE A 84 10.36 -4.92 17.15
N THR A 85 9.85 -5.95 17.85
CA THR A 85 9.59 -7.28 17.28
C THR A 85 8.30 -7.31 16.42
N ALA A 86 7.36 -6.41 16.70
CA ALA A 86 6.14 -6.22 15.92
C ALA A 86 6.38 -5.46 14.61
N GLY A 87 7.33 -4.52 14.60
CA GLY A 87 7.76 -3.82 13.38
C GLY A 87 7.85 -2.29 13.50
N GLN A 88 7.64 -1.69 14.68
CA GLN A 88 7.72 -0.23 14.85
C GLN A 88 9.17 0.27 14.72
N ASP A 89 9.48 0.97 13.62
CA ASP A 89 10.83 1.39 13.29
C ASP A 89 11.33 2.53 14.20
N LEU A 90 10.52 3.58 14.41
CA LEU A 90 10.89 4.78 15.15
C LEU A 90 9.97 5.03 16.36
N GLU A 91 10.56 5.31 17.52
CA GLU A 91 9.87 5.87 18.70
C GLU A 91 9.91 7.40 18.59
N MET A 92 8.76 8.04 18.83
CA MET A 92 8.61 9.48 18.89
C MET A 92 8.02 9.89 20.24
N PRO A 93 8.37 11.07 20.80
CA PRO A 93 9.53 11.90 20.46
C PRO A 93 10.84 11.37 21.07
N GLY A 94 11.92 12.14 20.89
CA GLY A 94 13.10 12.05 21.76
C GLY A 94 12.97 12.96 23.00
N PRO A 95 13.81 12.76 24.04
CA PRO A 95 14.66 11.59 24.26
C PRO A 95 13.83 10.32 24.46
N SER A 96 14.43 9.16 24.18
CA SER A 96 13.69 7.90 24.13
C SER A 96 13.33 7.43 25.54
N ARG A 97 12.11 6.91 25.72
CA ARG A 97 11.68 6.28 26.99
C ARG A 97 11.94 4.78 26.98
N TRP A 98 11.86 4.13 25.82
CA TRP A 98 11.87 2.66 25.72
C TRP A 98 13.13 2.06 25.07
N ARG A 99 13.93 2.85 24.37
CA ARG A 99 14.97 2.37 23.46
C ARG A 99 16.40 2.79 23.82
N GLU A 100 16.60 3.32 25.03
CA GLU A 100 17.91 3.56 25.64
C GLU A 100 18.43 2.29 26.37
N GLU A 101 18.80 2.38 27.65
CA GLU A 101 19.38 1.26 28.43
C GLU A 101 18.52 -0.01 28.39
N ALA A 102 17.19 0.14 28.40
CA ALA A 102 16.25 -0.98 28.30
C ALA A 102 16.43 -1.80 27.02
N LEU A 103 16.75 -1.16 25.88
CA LEU A 103 17.03 -1.85 24.62
C LEU A 103 18.40 -2.51 24.62
N VAL A 104 19.42 -1.85 25.18
CA VAL A 104 20.75 -2.45 25.36
C VAL A 104 20.64 -3.76 26.17
N HIS A 105 19.87 -3.73 27.27
CA HIS A 105 19.60 -4.93 28.06
C HIS A 105 18.75 -5.96 27.29
N ALA A 106 17.70 -5.54 26.58
CA ALA A 106 16.84 -6.46 25.82
C ALA A 106 17.57 -7.18 24.67
N VAL A 107 18.50 -6.51 24.00
CA VAL A 107 19.39 -7.14 22.99
C VAL A 107 20.37 -8.09 23.66
N THR A 108 21.02 -7.66 24.76
CA THR A 108 21.97 -8.51 25.52
C THR A 108 21.31 -9.78 26.06
N ALA A 109 20.05 -9.69 26.48
CA ALA A 109 19.24 -10.81 26.95
C ALA A 109 18.56 -11.63 25.82
N ASN A 110 18.85 -11.35 24.54
CA ASN A 110 18.19 -11.95 23.37
C ASN A 110 16.65 -11.82 23.32
N LYS A 111 16.06 -10.88 24.06
CA LYS A 111 14.62 -10.53 23.96
C LYS A 111 14.31 -9.75 22.69
N VAL A 112 15.27 -8.96 22.20
CA VAL A 112 15.26 -8.35 20.86
C VAL A 112 16.43 -8.96 20.09
N LYS A 113 16.16 -9.61 18.95
CA LYS A 113 17.23 -10.15 18.12
C LYS A 113 17.90 -9.00 17.37
N ARG A 114 19.23 -9.03 17.25
CA ARG A 114 19.98 -7.98 16.56
C ARG A 114 19.47 -7.72 15.14
N ARG A 115 19.15 -8.77 14.39
CA ARG A 115 18.54 -8.70 13.06
C ARG A 115 17.26 -7.86 13.02
N ASP A 116 16.40 -8.01 14.02
CA ASP A 116 15.10 -7.33 14.05
C ASP A 116 15.31 -5.84 14.37
N LEU A 117 16.29 -5.49 15.23
CA LEU A 117 16.76 -4.12 15.45
C LEU A 117 17.41 -3.51 14.20
N ASP A 118 18.32 -4.24 13.54
CA ASP A 118 18.98 -3.82 12.30
C ASP A 118 17.96 -3.52 11.20
N GLU A 119 16.82 -4.22 11.20
CA GLU A 119 15.70 -3.96 10.29
C GLU A 119 14.96 -2.65 10.59
N ARG A 120 14.67 -2.36 11.87
CA ARG A 120 14.11 -1.06 12.27
C ARG A 120 15.03 0.10 11.85
N VAL A 121 16.34 -0.04 12.13
CA VAL A 121 17.36 0.93 11.73
C VAL A 121 17.45 1.09 10.21
N ARG A 122 17.37 0.00 9.44
CA ARG A 122 17.39 0.03 7.97
C ARG A 122 16.25 0.88 7.40
N ASN A 123 15.05 0.85 8.00
CA ASN A 123 13.91 1.64 7.57
C ASN A 123 14.07 3.14 7.90
N ILE A 124 14.67 3.48 9.05
CA ILE A 124 15.08 4.87 9.37
C ILE A 124 16.10 5.37 8.34
N LEU A 125 17.12 4.58 8.03
CA LEU A 125 18.14 4.93 7.05
C LEU A 125 17.58 5.05 5.61
N LYS A 126 16.58 4.25 5.23
CA LYS A 126 15.85 4.42 3.95
C LYS A 126 15.20 5.81 3.86
N LEU A 127 14.53 6.26 4.92
CA LEU A 127 13.87 7.58 4.95
C LEU A 127 14.91 8.72 4.91
N ILE A 128 15.95 8.65 5.75
CA ILE A 128 17.05 9.64 5.75
C ILE A 128 17.69 9.74 4.36
N LYS A 129 18.03 8.60 3.75
CA LYS A 129 18.58 8.54 2.40
C LYS A 129 17.66 9.22 1.39
N HIS A 130 16.36 8.89 1.42
CA HIS A 130 15.39 9.49 0.51
C HIS A 130 15.33 11.02 0.67
N SER A 131 15.28 11.53 1.90
CA SER A 131 15.28 12.98 2.17
C SER A 131 16.55 13.67 1.65
N LEU A 132 17.73 13.07 1.85
CA LEU A 132 19.01 13.58 1.35
C LEU A 132 19.12 13.58 -0.19
N GLU A 133 18.49 12.60 -0.86
CA GLU A 133 18.52 12.49 -2.33
C GLU A 133 17.44 13.33 -3.02
N ASN A 134 16.35 13.70 -2.34
CA ASN A 134 15.15 14.28 -2.95
C ASN A 134 14.75 15.66 -2.38
N THR A 135 15.49 16.20 -1.42
CA THR A 135 15.24 17.54 -0.85
C THR A 135 16.53 18.34 -0.73
N THR A 136 16.41 19.67 -0.72
CA THR A 136 17.53 20.60 -0.50
C THR A 136 17.52 21.19 0.90
N ILE A 137 16.73 20.63 1.83
CA ILE A 137 16.55 21.16 3.19
C ILE A 137 17.80 20.82 4.03
N PRO A 138 18.55 21.82 4.54
CA PRO A 138 19.69 21.55 5.41
C PRO A 138 19.29 20.89 6.73
N THR A 139 20.21 20.12 7.33
CA THR A 139 20.08 19.68 8.72
C THR A 139 19.91 20.90 9.63
N ASN A 140 18.92 20.88 10.52
CA ASN A 140 18.57 21.98 11.42
C ASN A 140 18.28 23.30 10.69
N ALA A 141 17.68 23.24 9.50
CA ALA A 141 17.18 24.42 8.81
C ALA A 141 16.19 25.19 9.71
N PRO A 142 16.25 26.54 9.75
CA PRO A 142 15.25 27.33 10.44
C PRO A 142 13.89 27.18 9.73
N GLU A 143 12.81 27.22 10.51
CA GLU A 143 11.47 27.35 9.95
C GLU A 143 11.34 28.65 9.14
N SER A 144 10.57 28.61 8.06
CA SER A 144 10.37 29.74 7.16
C SER A 144 8.92 29.81 6.68
N GLU A 145 8.43 31.04 6.48
CA GLU A 145 7.08 31.27 5.98
C GLU A 145 7.03 31.21 4.45
N ALA A 146 6.08 30.46 3.91
CA ALA A 146 5.78 30.39 2.48
C ALA A 146 4.52 31.23 2.14
N ASN A 147 4.48 32.48 2.58
CA ASN A 147 3.30 33.35 2.43
C ASN A 147 3.32 34.14 1.10
N THR A 148 3.00 33.46 -0.01
CA THR A 148 2.96 34.07 -1.37
C THR A 148 1.52 34.34 -1.85
N PRO A 149 1.31 35.27 -2.80
CA PRO A 149 -0.01 35.52 -3.40
C PRO A 149 -0.65 34.27 -4.01
N GLU A 150 0.15 33.38 -4.60
CA GLU A 150 -0.30 32.12 -5.20
C GLU A 150 -0.83 31.15 -4.14
N HIS A 151 -0.14 31.05 -3.00
CA HIS A 151 -0.62 30.25 -1.86
C HIS A 151 -1.89 30.85 -1.24
N VAL A 152 -1.98 32.17 -1.11
CA VAL A 152 -3.21 32.85 -0.65
C VAL A 152 -4.37 32.54 -1.59
N GLN A 153 -4.18 32.66 -2.91
CA GLN A 153 -5.21 32.35 -3.90
C GLN A 153 -5.63 30.87 -3.85
N LEU A 154 -4.68 29.94 -3.72
CA LEU A 154 -4.96 28.51 -3.59
C LEU A 154 -5.74 28.18 -2.31
N LEU A 155 -5.41 28.81 -1.18
CA LEU A 155 -6.13 28.64 0.08
C LEU A 155 -7.56 29.17 -0.01
N ARG A 156 -7.77 30.33 -0.66
CA ARG A 156 -9.11 30.88 -0.92
C ARG A 156 -9.95 29.97 -1.82
N GLU A 157 -9.35 29.47 -2.89
CA GLU A 157 -9.99 28.51 -3.81
C GLU A 157 -10.36 27.21 -3.09
N ALA A 158 -9.46 26.66 -2.28
CA ALA A 158 -9.70 25.46 -1.48
C ALA A 158 -10.83 25.67 -0.46
N ALA A 159 -10.84 26.82 0.24
CA ALA A 159 -11.92 27.19 1.16
C ALA A 159 -13.27 27.26 0.43
N ALA A 160 -13.37 28.02 -0.66
CA ALA A 160 -14.59 28.15 -1.44
C ALA A 160 -15.09 26.82 -2.01
N LYS A 161 -14.20 26.00 -2.58
CA LYS A 161 -14.55 24.69 -3.18
C LYS A 161 -14.92 23.61 -2.14
N SER A 162 -14.56 23.79 -0.88
CA SER A 162 -14.91 22.89 0.22
C SER A 162 -16.32 23.15 0.78
N ILE A 163 -16.84 24.37 0.66
CA ILE A 163 -18.16 24.75 1.19
C ILE A 163 -19.26 23.90 0.54
N VAL A 164 -20.14 23.36 1.38
CA VAL A 164 -21.32 22.58 0.95
C VAL A 164 -22.58 23.39 1.22
N LEU A 165 -23.30 23.76 0.15
CA LEU A 165 -24.63 24.36 0.28
C LEU A 165 -25.63 23.24 0.65
N LEU A 166 -26.16 23.28 1.87
CA LEU A 166 -27.04 22.23 2.39
C LEU A 166 -28.50 22.47 2.03
N LYS A 167 -28.94 23.74 2.12
CA LYS A 167 -30.31 24.18 1.85
C LYS A 167 -30.28 25.56 1.18
N ASN A 168 -31.13 25.80 0.18
CA ASN A 168 -31.32 27.12 -0.43
C ASN A 168 -32.74 27.24 -1.02
N GLU A 169 -33.69 27.55 -0.16
CA GLU A 169 -35.07 27.88 -0.53
C GLU A 169 -35.23 29.37 -0.83
N ARG A 170 -36.33 29.73 -1.50
CA ARG A 170 -36.73 31.13 -1.78
C ARG A 170 -35.69 31.95 -2.56
N ASN A 171 -34.67 31.31 -3.13
CA ASN A 171 -33.51 31.93 -3.77
C ASN A 171 -32.82 32.98 -2.88
N ILE A 172 -32.63 32.67 -1.59
CA ILE A 172 -31.95 33.57 -0.63
C ILE A 172 -30.49 33.79 -1.05
N LEU A 173 -29.82 32.73 -1.52
CA LEU A 173 -28.47 32.79 -2.05
C LEU A 173 -28.47 32.63 -3.58
N PRO A 174 -27.60 33.35 -4.32
CA PRO A 174 -26.60 34.32 -3.82
C PRO A 174 -27.19 35.66 -3.34
N LEU A 175 -26.49 36.32 -2.42
CA LEU A 175 -26.81 37.64 -1.87
C LEU A 175 -26.51 38.77 -2.86
N ASN A 176 -27.09 39.95 -2.63
CA ASN A 176 -26.80 41.15 -3.42
C ASN A 176 -25.94 42.13 -2.59
N PRO A 177 -24.70 42.46 -3.01
CA PRO A 177 -23.79 43.31 -2.24
C PRO A 177 -24.22 44.79 -2.13
N ALA A 178 -25.23 45.23 -2.90
CA ALA A 178 -25.77 46.58 -2.84
C ALA A 178 -26.89 46.76 -1.80
N LYS A 179 -27.39 45.68 -1.18
CA LYS A 179 -28.43 45.71 -0.15
C LYS A 179 -27.85 45.94 1.25
N ARG A 180 -28.69 46.25 2.24
CA ARG A 180 -28.29 46.26 3.67
C ARG A 180 -28.16 44.83 4.16
N ILE A 181 -27.01 44.51 4.75
CA ILE A 181 -26.67 43.18 5.25
C ILE A 181 -26.36 43.26 6.74
N ALA A 182 -27.02 42.43 7.55
CA ALA A 182 -26.59 42.16 8.91
C ALA A 182 -25.76 40.87 8.96
N VAL A 183 -24.57 40.93 9.55
CA VAL A 183 -23.76 39.75 9.87
C VAL A 183 -23.84 39.54 11.37
N ILE A 184 -24.33 38.37 11.80
CA ILE A 184 -24.72 38.11 13.18
C ILE A 184 -24.07 36.81 13.68
N GLY A 185 -23.70 36.76 14.96
CA GLY A 185 -23.46 35.50 15.67
C GLY A 185 -22.00 35.20 16.06
N PRO A 186 -21.79 34.09 16.77
CA PRO A 186 -20.55 33.83 17.51
C PRO A 186 -19.30 33.73 16.63
N ASN A 187 -19.42 33.17 15.42
CA ASN A 187 -18.28 32.94 14.52
C ASN A 187 -18.13 34.06 13.47
N ALA A 188 -18.97 35.11 13.48
CA ALA A 188 -18.94 36.15 12.46
C ALA A 188 -17.64 36.97 12.46
N ASN A 189 -17.16 37.38 13.64
CA ASN A 189 -15.95 38.20 13.81
C ASN A 189 -14.80 37.41 14.46
N ILE A 190 -14.79 36.09 14.28
CA ILE A 190 -13.75 35.17 14.75
C ILE A 190 -13.32 34.30 13.56
N ALA A 191 -12.01 34.19 13.34
CA ALA A 191 -11.48 33.35 12.29
C ALA A 191 -11.35 31.92 12.82
N THR A 192 -12.38 31.10 12.64
CA THR A 192 -12.33 29.66 12.97
C THR A 192 -11.73 28.88 11.79
N TYR A 193 -10.39 28.82 11.75
CA TYR A 193 -9.63 28.33 10.59
C TYR A 193 -9.12 26.89 10.69
N CYS A 194 -9.01 26.31 11.89
CA CYS A 194 -8.61 24.91 12.11
C CYS A 194 -9.29 24.30 13.36
N GLY A 195 -9.18 22.98 13.51
CA GLY A 195 -9.45 22.28 14.77
C GLY A 195 -8.29 22.45 15.76
N GLY A 196 -8.45 21.98 17.00
CA GLY A 196 -7.41 22.03 18.04
C GLY A 196 -6.49 20.81 18.05
N GLY A 197 -5.31 20.96 18.67
CA GLY A 197 -4.30 19.90 18.79
C GLY A 197 -3.17 20.00 17.77
N SER A 198 -2.51 18.88 17.46
CA SER A 198 -1.37 18.80 16.52
C SER A 198 -1.67 19.25 15.09
N ALA A 199 -2.94 19.25 14.68
CA ALA A 199 -3.39 19.79 13.40
C ALA A 199 -3.52 21.33 13.38
N SER A 200 -3.39 22.00 14.52
CA SER A 200 -3.42 23.46 14.61
C SER A 200 -2.05 24.06 14.30
N LEU A 201 -2.05 25.19 13.57
CA LEU A 201 -0.84 25.91 13.16
C LEU A 201 -1.10 27.42 13.26
N ARG A 202 -0.04 28.22 13.44
CA ARG A 202 -0.14 29.68 13.37
C ARG A 202 -0.37 30.13 11.92
N GLY A 203 -1.60 30.52 11.58
CA GLY A 203 -1.91 31.10 10.26
C GLY A 203 -1.23 32.45 10.04
N TYR A 204 -0.67 32.69 8.84
CA TYR A 204 0.04 33.93 8.46
C TYR A 204 -0.85 35.18 8.67
N ARG A 205 -2.06 35.09 8.15
CA ARG A 205 -3.20 36.01 8.36
C ARG A 205 -4.44 35.14 8.23
N THR A 206 -5.42 35.35 9.09
CA THR A 206 -6.69 34.61 9.04
C THR A 206 -7.83 35.61 8.87
N VAL A 207 -8.71 35.36 7.89
CA VAL A 207 -9.79 36.27 7.51
C VAL A 207 -11.10 35.80 8.15
N THR A 208 -11.73 36.66 8.95
CA THR A 208 -13.04 36.39 9.55
C THR A 208 -14.16 36.43 8.49
N PRO A 209 -15.30 35.74 8.70
CA PRO A 209 -16.47 35.89 7.82
C PRO A 209 -16.93 37.34 7.64
N LEU A 210 -16.91 38.15 8.71
CA LEU A 210 -17.26 39.57 8.67
C LEU A 210 -16.31 40.39 7.79
N GLU A 211 -15.00 40.15 7.87
CA GLU A 211 -14.02 40.80 7.00
C GLU A 211 -14.19 40.41 5.54
N GLY A 212 -14.39 39.12 5.24
CA GLY A 212 -14.63 38.64 3.87
C GLY A 212 -15.90 39.25 3.26
N ILE A 213 -16.99 39.30 4.02
CA ILE A 213 -18.25 39.91 3.58
C ILE A 213 -18.09 41.42 3.35
N ARG A 214 -17.39 42.13 4.26
CA ARG A 214 -17.05 43.56 4.09
C ARG A 214 -16.09 43.82 2.92
N GLY A 215 -15.34 42.82 2.48
CA GLY A 215 -14.51 42.89 1.28
C GLY A 215 -15.30 42.95 -0.02
N LEU A 216 -16.57 42.48 -0.02
CA LEU A 216 -17.43 42.42 -1.21
C LEU A 216 -18.70 43.29 -1.11
N ALA A 217 -19.12 43.71 0.08
CA ALA A 217 -20.29 44.57 0.30
C ALA A 217 -19.98 45.73 1.26
N SER A 218 -20.48 46.94 0.94
CA SER A 218 -20.17 48.17 1.68
C SER A 218 -21.17 48.51 2.79
N ASN A 219 -22.36 47.92 2.80
CA ASN A 219 -23.46 48.25 3.72
C ASN A 219 -23.71 47.09 4.71
N VAL A 220 -22.69 46.84 5.55
CA VAL A 220 -22.59 45.65 6.42
C VAL A 220 -22.52 46.03 7.89
N GLU A 221 -23.63 45.80 8.59
CA GLU A 221 -23.78 45.96 10.04
C GLU A 221 -23.47 44.64 10.76
N PHE A 222 -23.00 44.71 12.00
CA PHE A 222 -22.59 43.54 12.79
C PHE A 222 -23.25 43.55 14.17
N SER A 223 -23.69 42.38 14.65
CA SER A 223 -24.02 42.17 16.07
C SER A 223 -23.50 40.81 16.54
N GLN A 224 -22.95 40.77 17.75
CA GLN A 224 -22.38 39.55 18.33
C GLN A 224 -23.46 38.47 18.59
N GLY A 225 -24.64 38.88 19.06
CA GLY A 225 -25.72 37.98 19.47
C GLY A 225 -25.42 37.16 20.73
N VAL A 226 -24.46 36.23 20.64
CA VAL A 226 -24.03 35.32 21.73
C VAL A 226 -22.55 34.97 21.55
N TYR A 227 -21.89 34.57 22.64
CA TYR A 227 -20.55 33.99 22.62
C TYR A 227 -20.60 32.47 22.43
N GLY A 228 -19.78 31.95 21.52
CA GLY A 228 -19.68 30.51 21.22
C GLY A 228 -18.38 29.85 21.67
N HIS A 229 -17.58 30.53 22.50
CA HIS A 229 -16.31 30.00 22.99
C HIS A 229 -16.54 28.97 24.13
N GLN A 230 -15.67 27.98 24.26
CA GLN A 230 -15.75 27.01 25.36
C GLN A 230 -14.99 27.52 26.59
N SER A 231 -13.86 28.17 26.34
CA SER A 231 -13.07 28.91 27.32
C SER A 231 -12.94 30.37 26.88
N LEU A 232 -12.59 31.29 27.78
CA LEU A 232 -12.57 32.72 27.45
C LEU A 232 -11.59 33.02 26.29
N PRO A 233 -11.86 34.00 25.41
CA PRO A 233 -11.00 34.28 24.26
C PRO A 233 -9.57 34.72 24.64
N LEU A 234 -8.58 34.31 23.84
CA LEU A 234 -7.17 34.63 24.07
C LEU A 234 -6.91 36.14 24.04
N LEU A 235 -6.21 36.63 25.07
CA LEU A 235 -5.98 38.05 25.26
C LEU A 235 -4.77 38.59 24.46
N GLY A 236 -3.81 37.73 24.09
CA GLY A 236 -2.51 38.14 23.52
C GLY A 236 -2.61 39.19 22.40
N LYS A 237 -3.39 38.94 21.35
CA LYS A 237 -3.57 39.87 20.22
C LYS A 237 -4.34 41.16 20.55
N LYS A 238 -5.00 41.23 21.72
CA LYS A 238 -5.64 42.44 22.26
C LYS A 238 -4.69 43.30 23.10
N LEU A 239 -3.49 42.79 23.44
CA LEU A 239 -2.50 43.52 24.21
C LEU A 239 -1.57 44.36 23.32
N ARG A 240 -0.90 45.32 23.97
CA ARG A 240 0.28 46.02 23.48
C ARG A 240 1.44 45.84 24.45
N THR A 241 2.67 45.79 23.96
CA THR A 241 3.86 45.91 24.80
C THR A 241 3.89 47.24 25.56
N LEU A 242 4.55 47.33 26.71
CA LEU A 242 4.60 48.58 27.51
C LEU A 242 5.04 49.83 26.72
N ASN A 243 5.92 49.64 25.73
CA ASN A 243 6.41 50.71 24.86
C ASN A 243 5.44 51.10 23.72
N GLY A 244 4.28 50.44 23.62
CA GLY A 244 3.25 50.64 22.60
C GLY A 244 3.60 50.16 21.19
N LYS A 245 4.82 49.66 20.94
CA LYS A 245 5.34 49.40 19.60
C LYS A 245 4.86 48.10 18.95
N HIS A 246 4.54 47.08 19.75
CA HIS A 246 4.18 45.75 19.25
C HIS A 246 2.80 45.33 19.77
N THR A 247 2.04 44.63 18.93
CA THR A 247 0.88 43.84 19.37
C THR A 247 1.39 42.63 20.14
N GLY A 248 0.73 42.31 21.26
CA GLY A 248 1.17 41.24 22.15
C GLY A 248 1.69 41.73 23.49
N PHE A 249 2.53 40.90 24.10
CA PHE A 249 3.08 41.04 25.44
C PHE A 249 4.55 40.59 25.47
N THR A 250 5.27 41.00 26.51
CA THR A 250 6.64 40.57 26.78
C THR A 250 6.61 39.40 27.76
N LEU A 251 7.24 38.28 27.43
CA LEU A 251 7.51 37.14 28.31
C LEU A 251 8.93 37.25 28.86
N ARG A 252 9.13 37.09 30.17
CA ARG A 252 10.44 36.99 30.82
C ARG A 252 10.56 35.70 31.60
N VAL A 253 11.69 35.02 31.50
CA VAL A 253 11.95 33.72 32.14
C VAL A 253 12.98 33.86 33.26
N TYR A 254 12.74 33.19 34.38
CA TYR A 254 13.50 33.30 35.63
C TYR A 254 13.70 31.93 36.28
N ASN A 255 14.79 31.78 37.06
CA ASN A 255 15.01 30.60 37.89
C ASN A 255 14.31 30.72 39.27
N GLU A 256 14.01 31.94 39.70
CA GLU A 256 13.42 32.26 40.99
C GLU A 256 11.92 32.64 40.88
N PRO A 257 11.09 32.24 41.85
CA PRO A 257 9.72 32.73 41.95
C PRO A 257 9.70 34.24 42.16
N ARG A 258 8.59 34.88 41.79
CA ARG A 258 8.39 36.31 42.08
C ARG A 258 8.44 36.56 43.59
N PRO A 259 9.20 37.56 44.08
CA PRO A 259 9.26 37.87 45.50
C PRO A 259 7.97 38.54 46.00
N ASP A 260 7.64 38.36 47.28
CA ASP A 260 6.45 38.93 47.94
C ASP A 260 6.57 40.43 48.27
N GLY A 261 7.59 41.14 47.76
CA GLY A 261 7.90 42.54 48.06
C GLY A 261 8.03 43.41 46.81
N GLU A 262 8.22 44.72 46.98
CA GLU A 262 8.30 45.69 45.87
C GLU A 262 9.65 45.67 45.10
N GLU A 263 10.74 45.20 45.72
CA GLU A 263 12.04 45.08 45.05
C GLU A 263 12.18 43.74 44.31
N ASP A 264 11.95 43.77 42.99
CA ASP A 264 12.25 42.64 42.11
C ASP A 264 13.70 42.72 41.60
N ASN A 265 14.60 42.04 42.32
CA ASN A 265 16.02 41.94 41.97
C ASN A 265 16.34 40.71 41.08
N ARG A 266 15.33 40.03 40.53
CA ARG A 266 15.54 38.87 39.64
C ARG A 266 16.13 39.29 38.30
N VAL A 267 17.06 38.50 37.79
CA VAL A 267 17.61 38.68 36.43
C VAL A 267 16.87 37.73 35.50
N ALA A 268 16.26 38.28 34.45
CA ALA A 268 15.64 37.45 33.42
C ALA A 268 16.73 36.71 32.63
N LEU A 269 16.61 35.38 32.52
CA LEU A 269 17.44 34.54 31.66
C LEU A 269 17.19 34.87 30.18
N GLU A 270 15.92 35.07 29.85
CA GLU A 270 15.46 35.34 28.49
C GLU A 270 14.27 36.31 28.51
N GLU A 271 14.18 37.17 27.49
CA GLU A 271 13.00 37.99 27.18
C GLU A 271 12.52 37.69 25.75
N ARG A 272 11.22 37.38 25.59
CA ARG A 272 10.57 37.13 24.29
C ARG A 272 9.39 38.08 24.07
N LEU A 273 9.12 38.43 22.82
CA LEU A 273 7.89 39.14 22.42
C LEU A 273 6.92 38.14 21.80
N LEU A 274 5.71 38.02 22.37
CA LEU A 274 4.70 37.04 21.97
C LEU A 274 3.33 37.71 21.82
N ASP A 275 2.53 37.25 20.86
CA ASP A 275 1.16 37.73 20.62
C ASP A 275 0.08 36.64 20.79
N ASP A 276 0.49 35.39 20.99
CA ASP A 276 -0.40 34.28 21.34
C ASP A 276 -0.31 33.98 22.84
N SER A 277 -1.44 34.07 23.55
CA SER A 277 -1.53 33.82 24.99
C SER A 277 -1.96 32.40 25.35
N ASN A 278 -1.86 31.45 24.41
CA ASN A 278 -1.96 30.00 24.62
C ASN A 278 -0.59 29.35 24.39
N MET A 279 0.31 29.49 25.36
CA MET A 279 1.72 29.10 25.22
C MET A 279 1.95 27.67 25.71
N TRP A 280 2.51 26.84 24.85
CA TRP A 280 2.94 25.47 25.13
C TRP A 280 4.47 25.44 25.17
N PHE A 281 5.06 24.91 26.24
CA PHE A 281 6.51 24.87 26.45
C PHE A 281 7.07 23.45 26.31
N VAL A 282 6.42 22.60 25.50
CA VAL A 282 6.70 21.17 25.33
C VAL A 282 8.18 20.86 25.08
N ASP A 283 8.82 21.71 24.28
CA ASP A 283 10.19 21.63 23.80
C ASP A 283 11.06 22.82 24.27
N TYR A 284 10.61 23.57 25.28
CA TYR A 284 11.36 24.72 25.78
C TYR A 284 12.62 24.29 26.55
N GLU A 285 13.76 24.75 26.06
CA GLU A 285 15.07 24.61 26.69
C GLU A 285 15.80 25.96 26.73
N HIS A 286 16.61 26.15 27.77
CA HIS A 286 17.59 27.23 27.88
C HIS A 286 18.79 26.72 28.71
N PRO A 287 20.06 26.99 28.34
CA PRO A 287 21.23 26.36 28.97
C PRO A 287 21.33 26.54 30.49
N ASP A 288 20.95 27.72 31.00
CA ASP A 288 21.00 28.07 32.42
C ASP A 288 19.67 27.85 33.17
N LEU A 289 18.72 27.12 32.57
CA LEU A 289 17.39 26.89 33.15
C LEU A 289 17.43 25.84 34.26
N ASN A 290 16.93 26.18 35.44
CA ASN A 290 16.71 25.23 36.52
C ASN A 290 15.55 24.28 36.19
N ARG A 291 15.58 23.08 36.79
CA ARG A 291 14.50 22.09 36.69
C ARG A 291 13.13 22.64 37.12
N VAL A 292 13.11 23.55 38.10
CA VAL A 292 11.92 24.33 38.46
C VAL A 292 12.24 25.78 38.13
N TRP A 293 11.41 26.38 37.29
CA TRP A 293 11.58 27.72 36.77
C TRP A 293 10.22 28.45 36.66
N TYR A 294 10.29 29.76 36.46
CA TYR A 294 9.16 30.68 36.49
C TYR A 294 9.21 31.65 35.32
N ALA A 295 8.07 32.24 34.97
CA ALA A 295 8.01 33.30 33.99
C ALA A 295 6.97 34.36 34.36
N GLU A 296 7.13 35.53 33.77
CA GLU A 296 6.20 36.64 33.88
C GLU A 296 5.88 37.17 32.48
N THR A 297 4.59 37.25 32.15
CA THR A 297 4.12 37.94 30.95
C THR A 297 3.57 39.31 31.29
N GLU A 298 3.86 40.30 30.46
CA GLU A 298 3.48 41.69 30.69
C GLU A 298 2.97 42.37 29.41
N GLY A 299 1.78 42.96 29.48
CA GLY A 299 1.21 43.76 28.39
C GLY A 299 0.21 44.79 28.89
N VAL A 300 -0.28 45.61 27.97
CA VAL A 300 -1.27 46.67 28.22
C VAL A 300 -2.55 46.36 27.47
N LEU A 301 -3.67 46.32 28.20
CA LEU A 301 -5.02 46.24 27.64
C LEU A 301 -5.66 47.64 27.66
N THR A 302 -6.24 48.07 26.54
CA THR A 302 -7.03 49.30 26.46
C THR A 302 -8.41 48.94 25.91
N PRO A 303 -9.44 48.75 26.77
CA PRO A 303 -10.80 48.44 26.33
C PRO A 303 -11.39 49.56 25.48
N GLU A 304 -12.18 49.21 24.46
CA GLU A 304 -12.90 50.18 23.63
C GLU A 304 -14.16 50.72 24.33
N VAL A 305 -14.78 49.90 25.19
CA VAL A 305 -16.01 50.21 25.93
C VAL A 305 -15.85 49.90 27.41
N SER A 306 -16.49 50.72 28.26
CA SER A 306 -16.56 50.49 29.71
C SER A 306 -17.50 49.32 30.03
N GLY A 307 -17.13 48.47 30.99
CA GLY A 307 -17.97 47.35 31.41
C GLY A 307 -17.27 46.39 32.37
N GLU A 308 -17.99 45.35 32.79
CA GLU A 308 -17.35 44.16 33.38
C GLU A 308 -16.58 43.42 32.29
N TRP A 309 -15.35 43.00 32.60
CA TRP A 309 -14.56 42.09 31.80
C TRP A 309 -14.30 40.82 32.59
N ASP A 310 -14.43 39.68 31.91
CA ASP A 310 -14.11 38.36 32.46
C ASP A 310 -12.72 37.94 31.95
N PHE A 311 -11.91 37.42 32.87
CA PHE A 311 -10.54 36.95 32.64
C PHE A 311 -10.42 35.49 33.02
N GLY A 312 -9.64 34.74 32.23
CA GLY A 312 -9.48 33.29 32.37
C GLY A 312 -8.01 32.88 32.44
N LEU A 313 -7.74 31.81 33.20
CA LEU A 313 -6.40 31.28 33.43
C LEU A 313 -6.42 29.75 33.53
N SER A 314 -5.76 29.08 32.58
CA SER A 314 -5.51 27.63 32.58
C SER A 314 -4.00 27.36 32.50
N VAL A 315 -3.51 26.34 33.19
CA VAL A 315 -2.07 26.13 33.37
C VAL A 315 -1.71 24.65 33.53
N HIS A 316 -0.56 24.23 32.99
CA HIS A 316 0.18 23.06 33.44
C HIS A 316 1.40 23.54 34.22
N GLY A 317 1.30 23.53 35.55
CA GLY A 317 2.12 24.32 36.47
C GLY A 317 1.22 25.16 37.40
N THR A 318 1.66 26.34 37.83
CA THR A 318 0.86 27.27 38.66
C THR A 318 0.87 28.69 38.10
N ALA A 319 -0.24 29.43 38.17
CA ALA A 319 -0.28 30.79 37.60
C ALA A 319 -1.21 31.77 38.35
N GLN A 320 -0.94 33.06 38.21
CA GLN A 320 -1.73 34.18 38.75
C GLN A 320 -1.80 35.34 37.76
N LEU A 321 -2.98 35.94 37.58
CA LEU A 321 -3.23 37.09 36.71
C LEU A 321 -3.56 38.34 37.54
N PHE A 322 -2.84 39.43 37.27
CA PHE A 322 -2.95 40.72 37.92
C PHE A 322 -3.33 41.81 36.91
N ILE A 323 -4.13 42.79 37.37
CA ILE A 323 -4.49 44.00 36.63
C ILE A 323 -4.14 45.22 37.49
N ASP A 324 -3.28 46.11 36.99
CA ASP A 324 -2.71 47.24 37.74
C ASP A 324 -2.15 46.81 39.12
N GLY A 325 -1.53 45.63 39.19
CA GLY A 325 -0.97 45.04 40.42
C GLY A 325 -1.98 44.35 41.35
N LYS A 326 -3.29 44.46 41.09
CA LYS A 326 -4.32 43.74 41.84
C LYS A 326 -4.53 42.34 41.28
N LEU A 327 -4.49 41.31 42.14
CA LEU A 327 -4.82 39.93 41.77
C LEU A 327 -6.29 39.82 41.31
N VAL A 328 -6.53 39.21 40.16
CA VAL A 328 -7.88 39.00 39.57
C VAL A 328 -8.18 37.52 39.40
N VAL A 329 -7.20 36.70 38.99
CA VAL A 329 -7.36 35.24 38.86
C VAL A 329 -6.16 34.54 39.48
N SER A 330 -6.39 33.46 40.23
CA SER A 330 -5.34 32.61 40.81
C SER A 330 -5.65 31.15 40.48
N ASN A 331 -4.71 30.46 39.85
CA ASN A 331 -4.77 29.03 39.55
C ASN A 331 -3.49 28.37 40.10
N VAL A 332 -3.34 28.45 41.42
CA VAL A 332 -2.17 27.97 42.20
C VAL A 332 -2.61 26.90 43.20
N GLU A 333 -3.50 27.27 44.12
CA GLU A 333 -4.06 26.38 45.14
C GLU A 333 -5.35 25.71 44.62
N ASN A 334 -5.66 24.51 45.12
CA ASN A 334 -6.94 23.82 44.87
C ASN A 334 -7.29 23.60 43.37
N GLN A 335 -6.28 23.46 42.51
CA GLN A 335 -6.43 23.39 41.04
C GLN A 335 -7.35 22.24 40.58
N LYS A 336 -8.39 22.58 39.81
CA LYS A 336 -9.36 21.61 39.24
C LYS A 336 -8.82 20.97 37.95
N ALA A 337 -9.29 19.76 37.63
CA ALA A 337 -8.95 19.06 36.38
C ALA A 337 -9.57 19.78 35.18
N GLY A 338 -8.82 19.95 34.07
CA GLY A 338 -9.36 20.47 32.82
C GLY A 338 -8.84 19.73 31.59
N GLY A 339 -9.40 20.06 30.42
CA GLY A 339 -8.92 19.56 29.12
C GLY A 339 -7.71 20.32 28.57
N SER A 340 -7.25 21.37 29.25
CA SER A 340 -6.13 22.19 28.75
C SER A 340 -4.83 21.38 28.66
N PHE A 341 -3.96 21.75 27.71
CA PHE A 341 -2.67 21.07 27.47
C PHE A 341 -2.81 19.55 27.27
N ALA A 342 -3.73 19.15 26.37
CA ALA A 342 -4.12 17.75 26.09
C ALA A 342 -4.53 16.95 27.35
N GLY A 343 -5.25 17.58 28.27
CA GLY A 343 -5.74 16.97 29.51
C GLY A 343 -4.75 16.95 30.69
N CYS A 344 -3.55 17.50 30.52
CA CYS A 344 -2.57 17.60 31.61
C CYS A 344 -2.85 18.80 32.54
N GLY A 345 -3.36 19.90 31.99
CA GLY A 345 -3.53 21.16 32.71
C GLY A 345 -4.78 21.28 33.56
N SER A 346 -4.91 22.45 34.18
CA SER A 346 -6.08 22.82 34.99
C SER A 346 -7.31 23.15 34.14
N ALA A 347 -8.47 23.18 34.80
CA ALA A 347 -9.63 23.91 34.28
C ALA A 347 -9.31 25.42 34.22
N GLU A 348 -10.02 26.14 33.35
CA GLU A 348 -9.99 27.60 33.35
C GLU A 348 -10.63 28.11 34.64
N GLU A 349 -9.81 28.65 35.54
CA GLU A 349 -10.31 29.47 36.64
C GLU A 349 -10.53 30.88 36.12
N THR A 350 -11.58 31.55 36.60
CA THR A 350 -12.01 32.85 36.08
C THR A 350 -12.17 33.89 37.19
N GLY A 351 -12.05 35.16 36.81
CA GLY A 351 -12.27 36.31 37.67
C GLY A 351 -12.62 37.53 36.83
N SER A 352 -13.19 38.57 37.47
CA SER A 352 -13.76 39.71 36.75
C SER A 352 -13.22 41.04 37.26
N ALA A 353 -13.16 42.03 36.37
CA ALA A 353 -12.84 43.40 36.71
C ALA A 353 -13.67 44.40 35.89
N LYS A 354 -14.14 45.46 36.53
CA LYS A 354 -14.71 46.62 35.83
C LYS A 354 -13.60 47.45 35.21
N LEU A 355 -13.65 47.61 33.90
CA LEU A 355 -12.72 48.44 33.14
C LEU A 355 -13.44 49.62 32.48
N GLU A 356 -12.70 50.70 32.26
CA GLU A 356 -13.15 51.95 31.64
C GLU A 356 -12.67 52.01 30.18
N GLY A 357 -13.58 52.32 29.26
CA GLY A 357 -13.25 52.48 27.84
C GLY A 357 -12.23 53.61 27.61
N GLY A 358 -11.22 53.33 26.80
CA GLY A 358 -10.11 54.25 26.51
C GLY A 358 -9.02 54.33 27.60
N ARG A 359 -9.22 53.72 28.77
CA ARG A 359 -8.19 53.63 29.81
C ARG A 359 -7.29 52.41 29.58
N SER A 360 -5.98 52.61 29.71
CA SER A 360 -5.00 51.53 29.66
C SER A 360 -4.80 50.88 31.03
N TYR A 361 -4.72 49.56 31.05
CA TYR A 361 -4.50 48.72 32.23
C TYR A 361 -3.31 47.80 32.01
N ARG A 362 -2.43 47.68 33.00
CA ARG A 362 -1.26 46.78 32.97
C ARG A 362 -1.69 45.37 33.37
N ILE A 363 -1.61 44.44 32.42
CA ILE A 363 -1.89 43.02 32.62
C ILE A 363 -0.57 42.30 32.87
N VAL A 364 -0.46 41.61 34.01
CA VAL A 364 0.70 40.78 34.35
C VAL A 364 0.23 39.38 34.69
N VAL A 365 0.84 38.36 34.11
CA VAL A 365 0.60 36.95 34.47
C VAL A 365 1.89 36.33 34.96
N CYS A 366 1.92 35.95 36.23
CA CYS A 366 3.01 35.23 36.85
C CYS A 366 2.74 33.74 36.71
N TRP A 367 3.74 32.95 36.33
CA TRP A 367 3.60 31.51 36.06
C TRP A 367 4.83 30.73 36.55
N GLY A 368 4.60 29.51 37.00
CA GLY A 368 5.62 28.51 37.33
C GLY A 368 5.43 27.25 36.50
N SER A 369 6.54 26.69 36.03
CA SER A 369 6.65 25.42 35.30
C SER A 369 5.85 24.27 35.92
N SER A 370 5.55 23.21 35.16
CA SER A 370 4.75 22.04 35.58
C SER A 370 5.00 21.56 37.02
N LEU A 371 6.27 21.49 37.43
CA LEU A 371 6.74 20.99 38.72
C LEU A 371 6.43 21.90 39.91
N THR A 372 5.91 23.11 39.69
CA THR A 372 5.34 23.95 40.75
C THR A 372 3.93 23.51 41.16
N SER A 373 3.25 22.68 40.35
CA SER A 373 1.98 22.07 40.72
C SER A 373 2.18 20.81 41.54
N GLU A 374 1.44 20.70 42.65
CA GLU A 374 1.35 19.46 43.44
C GLU A 374 0.48 18.39 42.74
N ARG A 375 -0.25 18.77 41.68
CA ARG A 375 -1.19 17.93 40.96
C ARG A 375 -0.46 17.05 39.94
N LYS A 376 -0.82 15.76 39.89
CA LYS A 376 -0.45 14.85 38.79
C LYS A 376 -1.69 14.18 38.21
N VAL A 377 -1.82 14.21 36.89
CA VAL A 377 -2.90 13.51 36.17
C VAL A 377 -2.34 12.21 35.61
N SER A 378 -2.96 11.08 35.94
CA SER A 378 -2.53 9.77 35.44
C SER A 378 -3.17 9.48 34.07
N GLY A 379 -2.45 8.79 33.19
CA GLY A 379 -2.97 8.33 31.90
C GLY A 379 -2.96 9.35 30.76
N VAL A 380 -2.38 10.54 30.97
CA VAL A 380 -2.20 11.59 29.96
C VAL A 380 -0.72 11.79 29.60
N VAL A 381 -0.45 12.45 28.48
CA VAL A 381 0.90 12.72 27.98
C VAL A 381 1.50 13.92 28.70
N ASP A 382 2.31 13.69 29.74
CA ASP A 382 3.09 14.74 30.39
C ASP A 382 4.18 15.28 29.44
N PHE A 383 4.06 16.56 29.09
CA PHE A 383 4.95 17.33 28.21
C PHE A 383 6.11 18.03 28.94
N GLY A 384 6.43 17.64 30.17
CA GLY A 384 7.66 18.08 30.84
C GLY A 384 7.56 19.49 31.41
N GLN A 385 7.81 20.54 30.64
CA GLN A 385 7.90 21.92 31.17
C GLN A 385 6.53 22.55 31.48
N GLY A 386 5.50 22.17 30.72
CA GLY A 386 4.12 22.64 30.88
C GLY A 386 3.68 23.75 29.93
N GLY A 387 2.79 24.62 30.41
CA GLY A 387 2.08 25.57 29.55
C GLY A 387 1.17 26.53 30.31
N LEU A 388 0.87 27.65 29.65
CA LEU A 388 0.09 28.76 30.20
C LEU A 388 -0.88 29.29 29.15
N ARG A 389 -2.18 29.30 29.48
CA ARG A 389 -3.24 29.94 28.70
C ARG A 389 -3.88 31.04 29.54
N PHE A 390 -3.81 32.28 29.07
CA PHE A 390 -4.52 33.41 29.68
C PHE A 390 -5.40 34.14 28.68
N SER A 391 -6.51 34.67 29.17
CA SER A 391 -7.66 35.02 28.33
C SER A 391 -8.49 36.13 28.95
N GLY A 392 -9.29 36.81 28.12
CA GLY A 392 -10.33 37.70 28.63
C GLY A 392 -11.13 38.42 27.54
N CYS A 393 -12.37 38.77 27.88
CA CYS A 393 -13.30 39.49 27.01
C CYS A 393 -14.27 40.37 27.84
N PRO A 394 -14.97 41.34 27.21
CA PRO A 394 -16.11 41.98 27.85
C PRO A 394 -17.16 40.94 28.25
N ARG A 395 -17.85 41.16 29.37
CA ARG A 395 -19.02 40.34 29.74
C ARG A 395 -20.21 40.73 28.87
N LEU A 396 -20.88 39.73 28.28
CA LEU A 396 -22.07 39.90 27.46
C LEU A 396 -23.33 39.53 28.24
N ASP A 397 -24.33 40.41 28.29
CA ASP A 397 -25.70 40.03 28.67
C ASP A 397 -26.36 39.33 27.47
N ALA A 398 -26.53 38.01 27.57
CA ALA A 398 -27.09 37.20 26.50
C ALA A 398 -28.53 37.59 26.10
N SER A 399 -29.34 38.11 27.03
CA SER A 399 -30.71 38.54 26.74
C SER A 399 -30.73 39.85 25.96
N ALA A 400 -29.91 40.82 26.38
CA ALA A 400 -29.79 42.10 25.69
C ALA A 400 -29.16 41.93 24.30
N ALA A 401 -28.10 41.12 24.18
CA ALA A 401 -27.41 40.86 22.92
C ALA A 401 -28.27 40.08 21.92
N LEU A 402 -29.11 39.14 22.38
CA LEU A 402 -30.11 38.48 21.53
C LEU A 402 -31.16 39.46 21.02
N GLN A 403 -31.65 40.38 21.86
CA GLN A 403 -32.61 41.41 21.45
C GLN A 403 -32.02 42.38 20.43
N GLU A 404 -30.76 42.78 20.61
CA GLU A 404 -30.01 43.60 19.65
C GLU A 404 -29.88 42.90 18.29
N ALA A 405 -29.46 41.63 18.27
CA ALA A 405 -29.34 40.85 17.04
C ALA A 405 -30.68 40.70 16.31
N VAL A 406 -31.78 40.44 17.04
CA VAL A 406 -33.14 40.38 16.48
C VAL A 406 -33.61 41.73 15.95
N ALA A 407 -33.30 42.83 16.64
CA ALA A 407 -33.64 44.18 16.18
C ALA A 407 -32.86 44.54 14.90
N LEU A 408 -31.56 44.21 14.84
CA LEU A 408 -30.72 44.41 13.66
C LEU A 408 -31.24 43.59 12.47
N ALA A 409 -31.55 42.30 12.67
CA ALA A 409 -32.09 41.41 11.64
C ALA A 409 -33.37 41.95 10.98
N ARG A 410 -34.23 42.65 11.74
CA ARG A 410 -35.45 43.30 11.23
C ARG A 410 -35.19 44.59 10.45
N SER A 411 -34.01 45.21 10.59
CA SER A 411 -33.73 46.52 10.01
C SER A 411 -33.05 46.47 8.64
N VAL A 412 -32.64 45.28 8.20
CA VAL A 412 -31.86 45.03 6.97
C VAL A 412 -32.61 44.16 5.95
N ASP A 413 -32.15 44.16 4.69
CA ASP A 413 -32.77 43.38 3.62
C ASP A 413 -32.40 41.89 3.66
N GLN A 414 -31.15 41.59 4.06
CA GLN A 414 -30.55 40.26 4.05
C GLN A 414 -29.74 40.03 5.34
N VAL A 415 -29.73 38.79 5.84
CA VAL A 415 -29.02 38.44 7.07
C VAL A 415 -28.11 37.24 6.84
N VAL A 416 -26.91 37.30 7.40
CA VAL A 416 -25.94 36.19 7.47
C VAL A 416 -25.71 35.86 8.93
N VAL A 417 -26.06 34.66 9.37
CA VAL A 417 -25.75 34.17 10.72
C VAL A 417 -24.55 33.24 10.65
N CYS A 418 -23.42 33.64 11.24
CA CYS A 418 -22.21 32.82 11.31
C CYS A 418 -22.14 32.13 12.68
N ALA A 419 -22.32 30.82 12.66
CA ALA A 419 -22.34 29.95 13.82
C ALA A 419 -21.47 28.70 13.59
N GLY A 420 -21.39 27.83 14.59
CA GLY A 420 -20.61 26.60 14.49
C GLY A 420 -19.86 26.31 15.79
N LEU A 421 -18.75 25.61 15.64
CA LEU A 421 -17.84 25.21 16.70
C LEU A 421 -16.51 25.96 16.54
N SER A 422 -15.49 25.53 17.28
CA SER A 422 -14.12 26.02 17.21
C SER A 422 -13.13 24.89 17.50
N GLY A 423 -11.84 25.15 17.33
CA GLY A 423 -10.78 24.24 17.77
C GLY A 423 -10.71 24.01 19.29
N GLU A 424 -11.53 24.69 20.10
CA GLU A 424 -11.72 24.30 21.52
C GLU A 424 -12.70 23.13 21.61
N TRP A 425 -13.86 23.26 20.96
CA TRP A 425 -14.91 22.23 20.94
C TRP A 425 -14.55 20.99 20.12
N GLU A 426 -13.74 21.14 19.08
CA GLU A 426 -13.23 20.05 18.23
C GLU A 426 -11.70 20.03 18.29
N CYS A 427 -11.19 19.37 19.33
CA CYS A 427 -9.77 19.32 19.69
C CYS A 427 -9.27 17.88 19.84
N GLU A 428 -8.03 17.64 19.44
CA GLU A 428 -7.29 16.44 19.83
C GLU A 428 -7.29 16.24 21.37
N GLY A 429 -7.36 14.98 21.82
CA GLY A 429 -7.38 14.63 23.24
C GLY A 429 -8.75 14.68 23.91
N GLN A 430 -9.79 15.21 23.26
CA GLN A 430 -11.16 15.21 23.79
C GLN A 430 -12.24 15.00 22.71
N ASP A 431 -13.07 13.97 22.87
CA ASP A 431 -14.29 13.81 22.07
C ASP A 431 -15.41 14.77 22.55
N ARG A 432 -16.26 15.23 21.62
CA ARG A 432 -17.45 16.02 21.96
C ARG A 432 -18.47 15.20 22.75
N SER A 433 -19.01 15.79 23.82
CA SER A 433 -20.07 15.17 24.63
C SER A 433 -21.46 15.21 24.00
N HIS A 434 -21.69 16.12 23.04
CA HIS A 434 -22.96 16.29 22.34
C HIS A 434 -22.79 16.90 20.94
N MET A 435 -23.85 16.77 20.12
CA MET A 435 -23.93 17.38 18.80
C MET A 435 -24.42 18.84 18.77
N ALA A 436 -24.95 19.37 19.87
CA ALA A 436 -25.48 20.74 19.91
C ALA A 436 -24.40 21.79 19.58
N LEU A 437 -24.85 22.94 19.08
CA LEU A 437 -24.03 24.16 18.95
C LEU A 437 -23.70 24.73 20.34
N PRO A 438 -22.77 25.71 20.45
CA PRO A 438 -22.46 26.35 21.72
C PRO A 438 -23.70 26.99 22.36
N PRO A 439 -23.82 27.02 23.70
CA PRO A 439 -25.04 27.44 24.40
C PRO A 439 -25.64 28.76 23.90
N GLY A 440 -26.96 28.80 23.68
CA GLY A 440 -27.69 29.97 23.16
C GLY A 440 -27.57 30.22 21.66
N THR A 441 -26.69 29.52 20.94
CA THR A 441 -26.53 29.69 19.48
C THR A 441 -27.75 29.23 18.70
N ASP A 442 -28.36 28.10 19.10
CA ASP A 442 -29.58 27.59 18.47
C ASP A 442 -30.78 28.55 18.65
N ASP A 443 -30.90 29.17 19.84
CA ASP A 443 -31.94 30.17 20.14
C ASP A 443 -31.74 31.46 19.33
N LEU A 444 -30.48 31.91 19.20
CA LEU A 444 -30.12 33.03 18.31
C LEU A 444 -30.56 32.76 16.87
N ILE A 445 -30.18 31.60 16.32
CA ILE A 445 -30.51 31.26 14.93
C ILE A 445 -32.03 31.21 14.75
N ALA A 446 -32.76 30.54 15.65
CA ALA A 446 -34.22 30.46 15.60
C ALA A 446 -34.87 31.85 15.64
N ALA A 447 -34.47 32.71 16.57
CA ALA A 447 -35.02 34.05 16.73
C ALA A 447 -34.70 34.98 15.55
N VAL A 448 -33.48 34.92 15.00
CA VAL A 448 -33.06 35.73 13.84
C VAL A 448 -33.77 35.27 12.56
N VAL A 449 -33.86 33.96 12.31
CA VAL A 449 -34.59 33.40 11.15
C VAL A 449 -36.09 33.73 11.22
N GLN A 450 -36.69 33.72 12.41
CA GLN A 450 -38.07 34.16 12.62
C GLN A 450 -38.24 35.67 12.39
N ALA A 451 -37.24 36.47 12.78
CA ALA A 451 -37.26 37.92 12.63
C ALA A 451 -37.04 38.38 11.18
N ASN A 452 -36.26 37.64 10.39
CA ASN A 452 -36.05 37.89 8.97
C ASN A 452 -35.90 36.56 8.20
N PRO A 453 -36.89 36.16 7.37
CA PRO A 453 -36.84 34.90 6.62
C PRO A 453 -35.82 34.89 5.47
N ASN A 454 -35.18 36.03 5.16
CA ASN A 454 -34.07 36.16 4.20
C ASN A 454 -32.70 35.95 4.89
N THR A 455 -32.65 35.00 5.83
CA THR A 455 -31.44 34.64 6.57
C THR A 455 -30.73 33.45 5.92
N ALA A 456 -29.43 33.61 5.67
CA ALA A 456 -28.51 32.53 5.35
C ALA A 456 -27.70 32.15 6.60
N VAL A 457 -27.69 30.87 6.97
CA VAL A 457 -26.95 30.36 8.13
C VAL A 457 -25.67 29.66 7.67
N ILE A 458 -24.54 30.06 8.24
CA ILE A 458 -23.20 29.55 7.92
C ILE A 458 -22.73 28.74 9.13
N ILE A 459 -22.44 27.46 8.93
CA ILE A 459 -21.99 26.55 9.99
C ILE A 459 -20.52 26.18 9.78
N GLN A 460 -19.66 26.63 10.69
CA GLN A 460 -18.23 26.30 10.73
C GLN A 460 -17.97 25.20 11.76
N SER A 461 -17.90 23.94 11.33
CA SER A 461 -17.52 22.79 12.19
C SER A 461 -16.78 21.72 11.38
N GLY A 462 -15.88 20.97 12.01
CA GLY A 462 -15.22 19.82 11.39
C GLY A 462 -16.18 18.63 11.21
N THR A 463 -17.12 18.45 12.14
CA THR A 463 -18.07 17.33 12.16
C THR A 463 -19.53 17.79 12.30
N PRO A 464 -20.54 16.91 12.08
CA PRO A 464 -21.96 17.28 12.11
C PRO A 464 -22.43 17.90 13.44
N VAL A 465 -23.32 18.88 13.34
CA VAL A 465 -24.01 19.52 14.47
C VAL A 465 -25.52 19.32 14.38
N ALA A 466 -26.21 19.39 15.51
CA ALA A 466 -27.67 19.43 15.53
C ALA A 466 -28.17 20.78 14.96
N MET A 467 -29.30 20.76 14.26
CA MET A 467 -29.92 21.95 13.68
C MET A 467 -31.43 21.96 13.96
N PRO A 468 -31.89 22.17 15.22
CA PRO A 468 -33.32 22.12 15.57
C PRO A 468 -34.17 23.17 14.83
N TRP A 469 -33.55 24.25 14.35
CA TRP A 469 -34.14 25.35 13.59
C TRP A 469 -34.18 25.13 12.06
N ILE A 470 -33.73 23.97 11.56
CA ILE A 470 -33.48 23.74 10.13
C ILE A 470 -34.71 23.90 9.22
N GLU A 471 -35.91 23.57 9.72
CA GLU A 471 -37.15 23.69 8.95
C GLU A 471 -37.47 25.16 8.64
N SER A 472 -37.20 26.06 9.59
CA SER A 472 -37.42 27.51 9.45
C SER A 472 -36.36 28.20 8.58
N ALA A 473 -35.11 27.74 8.65
CA ALA A 473 -34.00 28.34 7.91
C ALA A 473 -34.16 28.13 6.40
N GLY A 474 -34.10 29.22 5.62
CA GLY A 474 -34.25 29.14 4.17
C GLY A 474 -32.95 28.77 3.44
N ALA A 475 -31.81 29.30 3.87
CA ALA A 475 -30.51 28.93 3.34
C ALA A 475 -29.54 28.51 4.44
N VAL A 476 -28.80 27.41 4.21
CA VAL A 476 -27.80 26.87 5.14
C VAL A 476 -26.62 26.33 4.35
N MET A 477 -25.40 26.67 4.77
CA MET A 477 -24.17 26.09 4.23
C MET A 477 -23.22 25.58 5.33
N GLN A 478 -22.56 24.46 5.06
CA GLN A 478 -21.44 23.96 5.85
C GLN A 478 -20.14 24.55 5.30
N ALA A 479 -19.45 25.34 6.11
CA ALA A 479 -18.22 26.04 5.75
C ALA A 479 -16.94 25.42 6.35
N TRP A 480 -17.08 24.41 7.20
CA TRP A 480 -15.96 23.72 7.85
C TRP A 480 -15.04 24.67 8.62
N PHE A 481 -13.76 24.29 8.77
CA PHE A 481 -12.69 25.17 9.20
C PHE A 481 -11.83 25.53 7.97
N GLY A 482 -12.11 26.70 7.38
CA GLY A 482 -11.67 27.06 6.02
C GLY A 482 -10.23 27.55 5.86
N GLY A 483 -9.34 27.32 6.84
CA GLY A 483 -7.97 27.84 6.79
C GLY A 483 -7.87 29.37 6.78
N ASN A 484 -6.71 29.89 6.41
CA ASN A 484 -6.40 31.34 6.42
C ASN A 484 -7.45 32.19 5.69
N GLU A 485 -7.94 31.71 4.55
CA GLU A 485 -8.83 32.42 3.65
C GLU A 485 -10.31 32.04 3.83
N GLY A 486 -10.66 31.35 4.92
CA GLY A 486 -12.01 30.85 5.17
C GLY A 486 -13.11 31.91 5.05
N GLY A 487 -12.89 33.11 5.61
CA GLY A 487 -13.83 34.24 5.51
C GLY A 487 -14.04 34.73 4.07
N ASN A 488 -12.98 34.76 3.26
CA ASN A 488 -13.07 35.12 1.84
C ASN A 488 -13.79 34.03 1.03
N GLY A 489 -13.49 32.75 1.27
CA GLY A 489 -14.19 31.64 0.63
C GLY A 489 -15.69 31.59 0.96
N ILE A 490 -16.07 31.92 2.21
CA ILE A 490 -17.48 32.09 2.60
C ILE A 490 -18.13 33.23 1.82
N ALA A 491 -17.46 34.38 1.70
CA ALA A 491 -17.98 35.52 0.96
C ALA A 491 -18.13 35.23 -0.55
N ASP A 492 -17.19 34.50 -1.15
CA ASP A 492 -17.23 34.10 -2.57
C ASP A 492 -18.46 33.25 -2.91
N ILE A 493 -18.82 32.31 -2.03
CA ILE A 493 -20.07 31.55 -2.17
C ILE A 493 -21.27 32.46 -1.91
N LEU A 494 -21.30 33.20 -0.79
CA LEU A 494 -22.42 34.05 -0.40
C LEU A 494 -22.86 35.01 -1.51
N PHE A 495 -21.93 35.63 -2.23
CA PHE A 495 -22.23 36.59 -3.31
C PHE A 495 -22.21 35.96 -4.72
N GLY A 496 -22.03 34.64 -4.83
CA GLY A 496 -22.06 33.93 -6.12
C GLY A 496 -20.85 34.17 -7.03
N ALA A 497 -19.74 34.68 -6.49
CA ALA A 497 -18.46 34.73 -7.21
C ALA A 497 -17.91 33.32 -7.48
N VAL A 498 -18.23 32.36 -6.61
CA VAL A 498 -18.06 30.93 -6.82
C VAL A 498 -19.42 30.23 -6.71
N ASN A 499 -19.72 29.36 -7.67
CA ASN A 499 -20.90 28.49 -7.60
C ASN A 499 -20.60 27.29 -6.68
N PRO A 500 -21.36 27.05 -5.58
CA PRO A 500 -21.09 25.95 -4.66
C PRO A 500 -21.18 24.60 -5.36
N ALA A 501 -20.19 23.78 -5.07
CA ALA A 501 -20.04 22.43 -5.62
C ALA A 501 -19.29 21.47 -4.67
N GLY A 502 -19.21 21.82 -3.39
CA GLY A 502 -18.81 20.87 -2.35
C GLY A 502 -19.92 19.85 -2.12
N LYS A 503 -19.54 18.63 -1.71
CA LYS A 503 -20.47 17.55 -1.32
C LYS A 503 -20.06 17.00 0.03
N LEU A 504 -21.03 16.59 0.87
CA LEU A 504 -20.76 16.12 2.22
C LEU A 504 -19.93 14.82 2.23
N PRO A 505 -18.74 14.80 2.86
CA PRO A 505 -17.98 13.56 3.10
C PRO A 505 -18.53 12.76 4.29
N LEU A 506 -19.47 13.31 5.06
CA LEU A 506 -20.05 12.72 6.27
C LEU A 506 -21.58 12.78 6.20
N THR A 507 -22.26 11.74 6.69
CA THR A 507 -23.72 11.83 6.91
C THR A 507 -23.99 12.71 8.13
N MET A 508 -24.88 13.70 8.00
CA MET A 508 -25.35 14.51 9.13
C MET A 508 -26.61 13.86 9.71
N PRO A 509 -26.59 13.35 10.95
CA PRO A 509 -27.74 12.69 11.54
C PRO A 509 -28.75 13.69 12.09
N ARG A 510 -30.03 13.29 12.15
CA ARG A 510 -31.08 14.13 12.74
C ARG A 510 -31.00 14.17 14.26
N ARG A 511 -30.62 13.06 14.89
CA ARG A 511 -30.37 12.94 16.34
C ARG A 511 -29.06 12.18 16.57
N LEU A 512 -28.38 12.46 17.68
CA LEU A 512 -27.19 11.68 18.08
C LEU A 512 -27.50 10.18 18.19
N ALA A 513 -28.70 9.82 18.67
CA ALA A 513 -29.16 8.43 18.79
C ALA A 513 -29.40 7.71 17.45
N ASP A 514 -29.44 8.42 16.32
CA ASP A 514 -29.55 7.82 14.99
C ASP A 514 -28.18 7.35 14.46
N ASN A 515 -27.08 7.77 15.10
CA ASN A 515 -25.72 7.44 14.70
C ASN A 515 -25.37 5.97 15.00
N PRO A 516 -24.72 5.23 14.07
CA PRO A 516 -24.35 3.83 14.30
C PRO A 516 -23.54 3.59 15.58
N SER A 517 -22.65 4.51 15.98
CA SER A 517 -21.82 4.37 17.18
C SER A 517 -22.44 5.00 18.43
N ALA A 518 -23.72 5.39 18.43
CA ALA A 518 -24.33 6.15 19.54
C ALA A 518 -24.25 5.46 20.92
N LEU A 519 -24.15 4.13 20.95
CA LEU A 519 -23.99 3.33 22.16
C LEU A 519 -22.54 2.92 22.45
N SER A 520 -21.60 3.21 21.55
CA SER A 520 -20.25 2.64 21.48
C SER A 520 -19.17 3.65 21.04
N PHE A 521 -19.33 4.93 21.35
CA PHE A 521 -18.39 6.00 20.95
C PHE A 521 -17.45 6.49 22.06
N ARG A 522 -17.24 5.70 23.12
CA ARG A 522 -16.31 6.04 24.23
C ARG A 522 -15.64 4.80 24.77
N SER A 523 -14.53 4.97 25.48
CA SER A 523 -13.98 3.89 26.30
C SER A 523 -14.96 3.54 27.42
N ASP A 524 -15.38 2.28 27.48
CA ASP A 524 -16.17 1.69 28.56
C ASP A 524 -15.34 0.59 29.22
N ASN A 525 -14.86 0.87 30.43
CA ASN A 525 -13.94 0.03 31.19
C ASN A 525 -12.69 -0.41 30.38
N GLY A 526 -12.07 0.54 29.66
CA GLY A 526 -10.83 0.34 28.91
C GLY A 526 -11.00 -0.30 27.52
N ARG A 527 -12.22 -0.40 26.98
CA ARG A 527 -12.48 -0.91 25.62
C ARG A 527 -13.59 -0.14 24.90
N VAL A 528 -13.66 -0.27 23.59
CA VAL A 528 -14.77 0.20 22.75
C VAL A 528 -15.09 -0.87 21.71
N LEU A 529 -16.38 -1.17 21.51
CA LEU A 529 -16.83 -2.20 20.56
C LEU A 529 -17.39 -1.51 19.31
N TYR A 530 -16.79 -1.74 18.14
CA TYR A 530 -17.31 -1.25 16.86
C TYR A 530 -18.45 -2.17 16.39
N SER A 531 -19.55 -2.17 17.15
CA SER A 531 -20.73 -3.03 16.97
C SER A 531 -21.52 -2.76 15.70
N GLU A 532 -21.31 -1.61 15.07
CA GLU A 532 -21.84 -1.25 13.77
C GLU A 532 -21.16 -1.98 12.60
N ASP A 533 -19.98 -2.58 12.82
CA ASP A 533 -19.22 -3.36 11.84
C ASP A 533 -19.05 -2.57 10.51
N LEU A 534 -19.52 -3.10 9.37
CA LEU A 534 -19.51 -2.41 8.07
C LEU A 534 -20.45 -1.20 7.98
N TYR A 535 -21.45 -1.09 8.84
CA TYR A 535 -22.53 -0.12 8.71
C TYR A 535 -22.14 1.25 9.31
N VAL A 536 -21.00 1.79 8.85
CA VAL A 536 -20.48 3.11 9.24
C VAL A 536 -20.95 4.19 8.26
N GLY A 537 -21.37 5.34 8.79
CA GLY A 537 -21.86 6.48 7.99
C GLY A 537 -23.13 6.12 7.20
N TYR A 538 -23.23 6.57 5.94
CA TYR A 538 -24.41 6.33 5.10
C TYR A 538 -24.78 4.85 4.93
N ARG A 539 -23.84 3.92 5.10
CA ARG A 539 -24.11 2.48 5.08
C ARG A 539 -25.13 2.06 6.14
N TRP A 540 -25.16 2.73 7.30
CA TRP A 540 -26.19 2.58 8.33
C TRP A 540 -27.55 3.08 7.82
N TYR A 541 -27.61 4.38 7.52
CA TYR A 541 -28.84 5.10 7.15
C TYR A 541 -29.52 4.49 5.92
N ASP A 542 -28.75 4.12 4.91
CA ASP A 542 -29.27 3.56 3.67
C ASP A 542 -29.68 2.08 3.80
N THR A 543 -29.12 1.34 4.77
CA THR A 543 -29.48 -0.07 5.01
C THR A 543 -30.67 -0.21 5.95
N LEU A 544 -30.79 0.65 6.96
CA LEU A 544 -31.91 0.66 7.91
C LEU A 544 -33.07 1.58 7.49
N ASP A 545 -32.93 2.25 6.35
CA ASP A 545 -33.81 3.30 5.84
C ASP A 545 -34.16 4.39 6.87
N ILE A 546 -33.13 4.90 7.54
CA ILE A 546 -33.24 6.04 8.45
C ILE A 546 -32.95 7.31 7.67
N ASP A 547 -33.87 8.27 7.68
CA ASP A 547 -33.67 9.58 7.07
C ASP A 547 -32.61 10.41 7.83
N PRO A 548 -31.44 10.70 7.23
CA PRO A 548 -30.49 11.62 7.83
C PRO A 548 -31.05 13.06 7.78
N LEU A 549 -30.39 13.98 8.48
CA LEU A 549 -30.64 15.41 8.28
C LEU A 549 -30.11 15.86 6.91
N PHE A 550 -28.87 15.46 6.58
CA PHE A 550 -28.31 15.56 5.23
C PHE A 550 -27.50 14.30 4.90
N ALA A 551 -27.73 13.76 3.71
CA ALA A 551 -27.12 12.51 3.26
C ALA A 551 -25.62 12.66 2.93
N PHE A 552 -24.90 11.54 2.92
CA PHE A 552 -23.55 11.51 2.36
C PHE A 552 -23.58 11.90 0.89
N GLY A 553 -22.57 12.64 0.42
CA GLY A 553 -22.53 13.13 -0.94
C GLY A 553 -23.57 14.21 -1.27
N HIS A 554 -24.36 14.70 -0.31
CA HIS A 554 -25.30 15.81 -0.51
C HIS A 554 -24.57 17.14 -0.71
N GLY A 555 -25.11 18.01 -1.55
CA GLY A 555 -24.63 19.37 -1.75
C GLY A 555 -25.28 20.01 -2.97
N LEU A 556 -25.89 21.18 -2.74
CA LEU A 556 -26.61 21.97 -3.75
C LEU A 556 -25.64 22.89 -4.53
N SER A 557 -26.13 23.39 -5.66
CA SER A 557 -25.48 24.38 -6.53
C SER A 557 -26.44 25.54 -6.79
N TYR A 558 -25.93 26.67 -7.28
CA TYR A 558 -26.75 27.76 -7.82
C TYR A 558 -27.28 27.48 -9.24
N THR A 559 -26.86 26.36 -9.85
CA THR A 559 -27.50 25.80 -11.05
C THR A 559 -28.03 24.40 -10.78
N SER A 560 -28.80 23.86 -11.71
CA SER A 560 -29.33 22.48 -11.66
C SER A 560 -28.64 21.58 -12.67
N PHE A 561 -28.51 20.30 -12.33
CA PHE A 561 -27.93 19.28 -13.21
C PHE A 561 -28.91 18.13 -13.42
N ALA A 562 -28.88 17.54 -14.62
CA ALA A 562 -29.56 16.30 -14.94
C ALA A 562 -28.53 15.24 -15.37
N LEU A 563 -28.61 14.06 -14.76
CA LEU A 563 -27.83 12.89 -15.15
C LEU A 563 -28.66 12.05 -16.14
N SER A 564 -28.02 11.59 -17.22
CA SER A 564 -28.63 10.76 -18.25
C SER A 564 -27.60 9.80 -18.85
N GLU A 565 -28.04 8.84 -19.67
CA GLU A 565 -27.17 8.01 -20.50
C GLU A 565 -26.02 7.32 -19.72
N LEU A 566 -26.38 6.59 -18.65
CA LEU A 566 -25.42 5.68 -18.00
C LEU A 566 -25.05 4.58 -18.99
N ALA A 567 -23.77 4.55 -19.37
CA ALA A 567 -23.20 3.57 -20.28
C ALA A 567 -21.89 3.01 -19.72
N ILE A 568 -21.91 1.72 -19.38
CA ILE A 568 -20.73 0.97 -18.98
C ILE A 568 -20.17 0.23 -20.19
N SER A 569 -18.87 0.38 -20.44
CA SER A 569 -18.11 -0.53 -21.28
C SER A 569 -16.95 -1.13 -20.48
N GLU A 570 -16.39 -2.23 -20.97
CA GLU A 570 -15.05 -2.64 -20.57
C GLU A 570 -14.04 -1.57 -21.06
N SER A 571 -12.91 -1.40 -20.38
CA SER A 571 -11.80 -0.57 -20.86
C SER A 571 -10.68 -1.44 -21.39
N ASP A 572 -10.09 -1.02 -22.52
CA ASP A 572 -8.84 -1.58 -23.06
C ASP A 572 -7.62 -1.25 -22.18
N ASP A 573 -7.82 -0.50 -21.10
CA ASP A 573 -6.81 -0.06 -20.14
C ASP A 573 -6.48 -1.21 -19.16
N ALA A 574 -5.70 -2.18 -19.67
CA ALA A 574 -5.26 -3.39 -18.98
C ALA A 574 -4.24 -3.14 -17.84
N SER A 575 -4.05 -1.90 -17.43
CA SER A 575 -2.98 -1.41 -16.53
C SER A 575 -3.03 -1.90 -15.08
N LYS A 576 -4.02 -2.73 -14.69
CA LYS A 576 -4.19 -3.22 -13.29
C LYS A 576 -4.31 -4.73 -13.09
N GLY A 577 -3.84 -5.56 -14.04
CA GLY A 577 -3.46 -6.95 -13.76
C GLY A 577 -4.55 -7.89 -13.19
N SER A 578 -5.82 -7.55 -13.40
CA SER A 578 -6.99 -8.32 -12.99
C SER A 578 -7.70 -8.83 -14.24
N ASP A 579 -7.96 -10.13 -14.38
CA ASP A 579 -8.82 -10.65 -15.47
C ASP A 579 -10.32 -10.33 -15.28
N ALA A 580 -10.66 -9.41 -14.37
CA ALA A 580 -11.96 -8.75 -14.31
C ALA A 580 -11.82 -7.43 -15.06
N PRO A 581 -12.65 -7.15 -16.08
CA PRO A 581 -12.50 -5.96 -16.91
C PRO A 581 -12.57 -4.72 -16.03
N ASN A 582 -11.63 -3.79 -16.21
CA ASN A 582 -11.79 -2.45 -15.70
C ASN A 582 -13.05 -1.87 -16.35
N LEU A 583 -14.01 -1.39 -15.55
CA LEU A 583 -15.24 -0.82 -16.08
C LEU A 583 -15.04 0.66 -16.34
N LYS A 584 -15.32 1.06 -17.56
CA LYS A 584 -15.39 2.45 -18.00
C LYS A 584 -16.84 2.92 -17.87
N VAL A 585 -17.15 3.59 -16.77
CA VAL A 585 -18.49 4.14 -16.51
C VAL A 585 -18.57 5.53 -17.13
N ARG A 586 -19.47 5.72 -18.09
CA ARG A 586 -19.82 7.03 -18.66
C ARG A 586 -21.21 7.45 -18.25
N VAL A 587 -21.37 8.73 -17.92
CA VAL A 587 -22.66 9.37 -17.59
C VAL A 587 -22.73 10.74 -18.26
N THR A 588 -23.78 11.03 -18.99
CA THR A 588 -24.01 12.36 -19.56
C THR A 588 -24.56 13.29 -18.47
N VAL A 589 -23.79 14.32 -18.11
CA VAL A 589 -24.11 15.36 -17.12
C VAL A 589 -24.51 16.63 -17.87
N ARG A 590 -25.77 17.02 -17.79
CA ARG A 590 -26.27 18.26 -18.39
C ARG A 590 -26.50 19.34 -17.33
N ASN A 591 -25.94 20.53 -17.53
CA ASN A 591 -26.34 21.71 -16.77
C ASN A 591 -27.67 22.22 -17.35
N THR A 592 -28.72 22.21 -16.53
CA THR A 592 -30.09 22.57 -16.94
C THR A 592 -30.49 23.98 -16.51
N GLY A 593 -29.65 24.68 -15.74
CA GLY A 593 -29.87 26.06 -15.33
C GLY A 593 -29.18 27.08 -16.23
N SER A 594 -29.20 28.35 -15.79
CA SER A 594 -28.77 29.52 -16.57
C SER A 594 -27.35 30.01 -16.28
N ILE A 595 -26.62 29.34 -15.38
CA ILE A 595 -25.24 29.69 -15.01
C ILE A 595 -24.36 28.44 -14.99
N SER A 596 -23.08 28.63 -15.29
CA SER A 596 -22.08 27.57 -15.27
C SER A 596 -21.80 27.09 -13.83
N GLY A 597 -21.42 25.83 -13.68
CA GLY A 597 -21.17 25.24 -12.36
C GLY A 597 -20.50 23.87 -12.44
N SER A 598 -20.10 23.35 -11.28
CA SER A 598 -19.53 22.02 -11.17
C SER A 598 -20.49 21.04 -10.50
N GLU A 599 -20.54 19.81 -10.99
CA GLU A 599 -21.26 18.68 -10.38
C GLU A 599 -20.32 17.51 -10.09
N VAL A 600 -20.64 16.72 -9.07
CA VAL A 600 -19.92 15.49 -8.70
C VAL A 600 -20.79 14.28 -9.01
N VAL A 601 -20.41 13.51 -10.03
CA VAL A 601 -21.01 12.20 -10.30
C VAL A 601 -20.41 11.19 -9.33
N GLN A 602 -21.27 10.47 -8.62
CA GLN A 602 -20.94 9.50 -7.58
C GLN A 602 -21.43 8.13 -8.04
N ILE A 603 -20.53 7.16 -8.10
CA ILE A 603 -20.82 5.79 -8.54
C ILE A 603 -20.81 4.85 -7.33
N TYR A 604 -21.99 4.33 -7.04
CA TYR A 604 -22.21 3.33 -6.00
C TYR A 604 -22.39 1.94 -6.62
N VAL A 605 -22.03 0.91 -5.87
CA VAL A 605 -22.17 -0.49 -6.27
C VAL A 605 -22.93 -1.24 -5.17
N ARG A 606 -23.84 -2.14 -5.58
CA ARG A 606 -24.48 -3.12 -4.69
C ARG A 606 -24.59 -4.49 -5.39
N PRO A 607 -24.56 -5.62 -4.66
CA PRO A 607 -25.03 -6.88 -5.23
C PRO A 607 -26.52 -6.79 -5.57
N SER A 608 -27.00 -7.57 -6.55
CA SER A 608 -28.43 -7.72 -6.83
C SER A 608 -29.15 -8.67 -5.84
N MET A 609 -28.37 -9.38 -5.01
CA MET A 609 -28.89 -10.21 -3.92
C MET A 609 -29.38 -9.34 -2.74
N PRO A 610 -30.35 -9.82 -1.94
CA PRO A 610 -31.01 -9.02 -0.92
C PRO A 610 -30.09 -8.51 0.19
N THR A 611 -30.48 -7.38 0.77
CA THR A 611 -29.86 -6.75 1.94
C THR A 611 -30.08 -7.59 3.21
N PRO A 612 -29.38 -7.31 4.34
CA PRO A 612 -29.56 -8.06 5.58
C PRO A 612 -31.00 -8.06 6.11
N LEU A 613 -31.78 -7.02 5.78
CA LEU A 613 -33.20 -6.90 6.16
C LEU A 613 -34.16 -7.63 5.22
N THR A 614 -33.75 -7.97 4.00
CA THR A 614 -34.60 -8.55 2.96
C THR A 614 -34.18 -9.97 2.56
N GLY A 615 -33.09 -10.48 3.14
CA GLY A 615 -32.53 -11.79 2.84
C GLY A 615 -33.32 -12.94 3.47
N THR A 616 -33.90 -13.81 2.65
CA THR A 616 -34.29 -15.16 3.07
C THR A 616 -33.02 -16.00 3.29
N ALA A 617 -32.93 -16.70 4.42
CA ALA A 617 -31.72 -17.42 4.84
C ALA A 617 -31.19 -18.40 3.78
N GLY A 618 -29.98 -18.14 3.26
CA GLY A 618 -29.28 -19.03 2.33
C GLY A 618 -28.00 -18.41 1.78
N TYR A 619 -26.84 -18.81 2.34
CA TYR A 619 -25.44 -18.65 1.87
C TYR A 619 -24.91 -17.28 1.38
N ALA A 620 -25.74 -16.24 1.21
CA ALA A 620 -25.33 -14.91 0.80
C ALA A 620 -24.77 -14.10 1.98
N VAL A 621 -23.61 -13.47 1.80
CA VAL A 621 -22.98 -12.64 2.83
C VAL A 621 -23.64 -11.26 2.88
N ALA A 622 -24.06 -10.85 4.07
CA ALA A 622 -24.59 -9.52 4.36
C ALA A 622 -23.65 -8.40 3.88
N ARG A 623 -24.20 -7.39 3.19
CA ARG A 623 -23.48 -6.18 2.72
C ARG A 623 -24.32 -4.92 2.97
N PRO A 624 -23.71 -3.72 3.01
CA PRO A 624 -24.43 -2.45 2.94
C PRO A 624 -25.36 -2.36 1.72
N ALA A 625 -26.44 -1.58 1.83
CA ALA A 625 -27.41 -1.39 0.73
C ALA A 625 -26.78 -0.88 -0.58
N LYS A 626 -25.70 -0.10 -0.47
CA LYS A 626 -24.78 0.29 -1.56
C LYS A 626 -23.48 0.85 -1.00
N GLU A 627 -22.43 0.88 -1.81
CA GLU A 627 -21.10 1.38 -1.45
C GLU A 627 -20.52 2.28 -2.54
N LEU A 628 -20.02 3.46 -2.22
CA LEU A 628 -19.29 4.32 -3.15
C LEU A 628 -17.99 3.63 -3.60
N LYS A 629 -17.78 3.48 -4.90
CA LYS A 629 -16.56 2.88 -5.49
C LYS A 629 -15.82 3.80 -6.47
N GLY A 630 -16.44 4.91 -6.89
CA GLY A 630 -15.78 5.95 -7.68
C GLY A 630 -16.59 7.24 -7.71
N PHE A 631 -15.93 8.36 -8.00
CA PHE A 631 -16.55 9.65 -8.22
C PHE A 631 -15.67 10.51 -9.10
N ALA A 632 -16.25 11.51 -9.77
CA ALA A 632 -15.49 12.55 -10.46
C ALA A 632 -16.29 13.85 -10.51
N LYS A 633 -15.57 14.97 -10.58
CA LYS A 633 -16.13 16.33 -10.54
C LYS A 633 -15.87 17.03 -11.87
N PHE A 634 -16.90 17.62 -12.45
CA PHE A 634 -16.86 18.23 -13.79
C PHE A 634 -17.47 19.61 -13.76
N GLN A 635 -16.81 20.58 -14.39
CA GLN A 635 -17.38 21.88 -14.72
C GLN A 635 -18.22 21.72 -16.00
N VAL A 636 -19.43 22.29 -16.01
CA VAL A 636 -20.34 22.27 -17.16
C VAL A 636 -20.96 23.66 -17.33
N GLU A 637 -20.83 24.22 -18.52
CA GLU A 637 -21.36 25.55 -18.85
C GLU A 637 -22.90 25.55 -18.95
N ALA A 638 -23.52 26.72 -18.82
CA ALA A 638 -24.97 26.86 -18.78
C ALA A 638 -25.67 26.24 -20.01
N GLY A 639 -26.58 25.29 -19.79
CA GLY A 639 -27.32 24.58 -20.85
C GLY A 639 -26.57 23.44 -21.54
N GLU A 640 -25.25 23.36 -21.39
CA GLU A 640 -24.36 22.38 -22.04
C GLU A 640 -24.37 21.01 -21.33
N SER A 641 -23.76 20.01 -21.99
CA SER A 641 -23.58 18.66 -21.46
C SER A 641 -22.12 18.23 -21.54
N ALA A 642 -21.63 17.55 -20.50
CA ALA A 642 -20.33 16.90 -20.46
C ALA A 642 -20.49 15.40 -20.19
N ILE A 643 -19.51 14.59 -20.62
CA ILE A 643 -19.48 13.16 -20.31
C ILE A 643 -18.58 12.96 -19.09
N ALA A 644 -19.18 12.54 -17.98
CA ALA A 644 -18.45 12.08 -16.81
C ALA A 644 -17.90 10.68 -17.05
N GLU A 645 -16.58 10.54 -17.08
CA GLU A 645 -15.89 9.28 -17.33
C GLU A 645 -15.15 8.83 -16.06
N ILE A 646 -15.48 7.64 -15.56
CA ILE A 646 -14.97 7.10 -14.28
C ILE A 646 -14.52 5.65 -14.51
N SER A 647 -13.23 5.39 -14.32
CA SER A 647 -12.66 4.04 -14.33
C SER A 647 -12.87 3.36 -12.98
N LEU A 648 -13.45 2.15 -12.98
CA LEU A 648 -13.62 1.30 -11.82
C LEU A 648 -12.84 -0.01 -11.99
N ASP A 649 -11.98 -0.33 -11.04
CA ASP A 649 -11.47 -1.68 -10.83
C ASP A 649 -12.66 -2.56 -10.40
N PHE A 650 -13.15 -3.40 -11.32
CA PHE A 650 -14.36 -4.19 -11.09
C PHE A 650 -14.19 -5.22 -9.96
N LEU A 651 -13.00 -5.82 -9.87
CA LEU A 651 -12.68 -6.80 -8.84
C LEU A 651 -12.82 -6.17 -7.45
N ARG A 652 -12.26 -4.97 -7.25
CA ARG A 652 -12.37 -4.24 -5.97
C ARG A 652 -13.74 -3.61 -5.76
N ALA A 653 -14.39 -3.13 -6.81
CA ALA A 653 -15.73 -2.57 -6.74
C ALA A 653 -16.77 -3.59 -6.25
N THR A 654 -16.55 -4.89 -6.52
CA THR A 654 -17.43 -6.00 -6.13
C THR A 654 -16.92 -6.83 -4.96
N SER A 655 -15.68 -6.61 -4.48
CA SER A 655 -15.10 -7.37 -3.38
C SER A 655 -15.60 -6.94 -2.00
N TYR A 656 -15.66 -7.91 -1.09
CA TYR A 656 -15.78 -7.77 0.36
C TYR A 656 -14.70 -8.63 1.03
N TRP A 657 -14.45 -8.45 2.32
CA TRP A 657 -13.52 -9.32 3.06
C TRP A 657 -14.26 -10.53 3.64
N SER A 658 -13.87 -11.73 3.22
CA SER A 658 -14.40 -12.99 3.71
C SER A 658 -13.55 -13.49 4.87
N GLU A 659 -14.02 -13.30 6.11
CA GLU A 659 -13.31 -13.74 7.32
C GLU A 659 -13.13 -15.27 7.37
N MET A 660 -14.10 -16.03 6.86
CA MET A 660 -13.99 -17.49 6.74
C MET A 660 -12.82 -17.94 5.84
N GLU A 661 -12.46 -17.12 4.86
CA GLU A 661 -11.39 -17.41 3.91
C GLU A 661 -10.10 -16.61 4.22
N ASN A 662 -10.18 -15.62 5.14
CA ASN A 662 -9.17 -14.59 5.46
C ASN A 662 -8.71 -13.75 4.26
N ARG A 663 -9.65 -13.44 3.34
CA ARG A 663 -9.32 -13.00 1.98
C ARG A 663 -10.38 -12.08 1.37
N TRP A 664 -9.97 -11.17 0.48
CA TRP A 664 -10.93 -10.44 -0.35
C TRP A 664 -11.61 -11.38 -1.34
N ARG A 665 -12.94 -11.33 -1.39
CA ARG A 665 -13.76 -12.15 -2.25
C ARG A 665 -14.75 -11.29 -3.03
N SER A 666 -14.78 -11.46 -4.34
CA SER A 666 -15.84 -10.96 -5.23
C SER A 666 -16.66 -12.17 -5.66
N ASP A 667 -17.97 -12.17 -5.39
CA ASP A 667 -18.83 -13.30 -5.75
C ASP A 667 -19.20 -13.23 -7.23
N SER A 668 -19.50 -14.38 -7.82
CA SER A 668 -20.21 -14.43 -9.10
C SER A 668 -21.67 -14.00 -8.91
N GLY A 669 -22.22 -13.36 -9.93
CA GLY A 669 -23.61 -12.90 -9.94
C GLY A 669 -23.75 -11.46 -10.43
N SER A 670 -24.99 -10.97 -10.39
CA SER A 670 -25.33 -9.61 -10.83
C SER A 670 -25.01 -8.57 -9.76
N TYR A 671 -24.40 -7.47 -10.20
CA TYR A 671 -24.17 -6.26 -9.43
C TYR A 671 -24.86 -5.10 -10.12
N VAL A 672 -25.41 -4.17 -9.34
CA VAL A 672 -26.02 -2.95 -9.84
C VAL A 672 -25.05 -1.80 -9.63
N ILE A 673 -24.67 -1.14 -10.72
CA ILE A 673 -23.95 0.13 -10.71
C ILE A 673 -25.00 1.24 -10.69
N LEU A 674 -24.93 2.10 -9.68
CA LEU A 674 -25.81 3.25 -9.48
C LEU A 674 -25.02 4.54 -9.70
N ALA A 675 -25.44 5.37 -10.65
CA ALA A 675 -24.89 6.72 -10.82
C ALA A 675 -25.88 7.77 -10.28
N GLY A 676 -25.40 8.63 -9.37
CA GLY A 676 -26.16 9.73 -8.77
C GLY A 676 -25.25 10.91 -8.41
N ASN A 677 -25.81 11.93 -7.75
CA ASN A 677 -25.07 13.11 -7.26
C ASN A 677 -25.15 13.30 -5.73
N SER A 678 -25.63 12.27 -5.02
CA SER A 678 -25.71 12.12 -3.55
C SER A 678 -26.01 10.64 -3.21
N SER A 679 -25.86 10.21 -1.95
CA SER A 679 -26.26 8.85 -1.51
C SER A 679 -27.77 8.67 -1.38
N ARG A 680 -28.54 9.76 -1.38
CA ARG A 680 -30.01 9.77 -1.44
C ARG A 680 -30.46 10.59 -2.65
N GLY A 681 -31.42 10.09 -3.41
CA GLY A 681 -31.91 10.72 -4.64
C GLY A 681 -32.33 9.70 -5.69
N VAL A 682 -32.43 10.15 -6.94
CA VAL A 682 -32.69 9.30 -8.11
C VAL A 682 -31.35 8.81 -8.66
N PHE A 683 -31.27 7.51 -8.98
CA PHE A 683 -30.09 6.89 -9.57
C PHE A 683 -30.39 6.43 -11.00
N LEU A 684 -29.41 6.57 -11.89
CA LEU A 684 -29.35 5.75 -13.10
C LEU A 684 -28.78 4.39 -12.67
N GLU A 685 -29.43 3.30 -13.08
CA GLU A 685 -28.99 1.94 -12.75
C GLU A 685 -28.59 1.17 -14.01
N GLN A 686 -27.45 0.49 -13.97
CA GLN A 686 -27.07 -0.51 -14.98
C GLN A 686 -26.54 -1.77 -14.29
N VAL A 687 -27.00 -2.92 -14.74
CA VAL A 687 -26.58 -4.23 -14.21
C VAL A 687 -25.32 -4.69 -14.94
N VAL A 688 -24.35 -5.17 -14.18
CA VAL A 688 -23.13 -5.85 -14.66
C VAL A 688 -23.03 -7.22 -14.00
N VAL A 689 -22.44 -8.21 -14.68
CA VAL A 689 -22.40 -9.59 -14.20
C VAL A 689 -20.96 -10.02 -13.95
N ALA A 690 -20.65 -10.36 -12.70
CA ALA A 690 -19.42 -11.07 -12.37
C ALA A 690 -19.59 -12.55 -12.74
N GLN A 691 -18.97 -12.98 -13.85
CA GLN A 691 -19.15 -14.35 -14.36
C GLN A 691 -18.57 -15.44 -13.43
N LYS A 692 -17.56 -15.10 -12.62
CA LYS A 692 -16.88 -16.05 -11.72
C LYS A 692 -16.59 -15.42 -10.35
N THR A 693 -16.70 -16.23 -9.30
CA THR A 693 -16.24 -15.86 -7.96
C THR A 693 -14.71 -15.79 -7.94
N ARG A 694 -14.16 -14.70 -7.41
CA ARG A 694 -12.71 -14.38 -7.38
C ARG A 694 -12.25 -14.13 -5.95
N ARG A 695 -10.97 -14.42 -5.71
CA ARG A 695 -10.31 -14.36 -4.39
C ARG A 695 -8.92 -13.72 -4.56
N TRP A 696 -8.59 -12.65 -3.82
CA TRP A 696 -7.31 -11.92 -3.96
C TRP A 696 -6.71 -11.34 -2.65
N THR A 697 -5.37 -11.30 -2.56
CA THR A 697 -4.48 -10.68 -1.54
C THR A 697 -3.17 -10.31 -2.23
N GLY A 698 -2.42 -9.36 -1.65
CA GLY A 698 -0.97 -9.21 -1.80
C GLY A 698 -0.39 -8.98 -3.21
N LEU A 699 0.95 -9.04 -3.30
CA LEU A 699 1.78 -8.87 -4.50
C LEU A 699 3.06 -9.76 -4.44
N LEU A 700 3.37 -10.55 -5.49
CA LEU A 700 4.53 -11.49 -5.53
C LEU A 700 5.09 -11.88 -6.92
N PRO A 701 6.41 -12.20 -6.99
CA PRO A 701 6.99 -13.11 -7.99
C PRO A 701 8.13 -14.09 -7.51
N VAL A 702 8.61 -15.20 -8.17
CA VAL A 702 8.76 -15.51 -9.63
C VAL A 702 7.64 -14.91 -10.41
N VAL A 703 7.97 -14.37 -11.55
CA VAL A 703 7.05 -13.73 -12.48
C VAL A 703 6.02 -14.71 -13.08
N HIS A 704 5.09 -15.14 -12.23
CA HIS A 704 3.66 -15.13 -12.47
C HIS A 704 3.38 -13.99 -13.44
N ARG A 705 3.15 -14.39 -14.69
CA ARG A 705 3.15 -13.52 -15.86
C ARG A 705 2.22 -12.31 -15.70
N PRO A 706 1.04 -12.43 -15.05
CA PRO A 706 0.22 -11.26 -14.71
C PRO A 706 0.89 -10.28 -13.75
N THR A 707 1.55 -10.72 -12.67
CA THR A 707 2.27 -9.79 -11.76
C THR A 707 3.37 -9.07 -12.51
N PHE A 708 4.16 -9.76 -13.35
CA PHE A 708 5.24 -9.12 -14.10
C PHE A 708 4.74 -8.09 -15.10
N LYS A 709 3.70 -8.42 -15.88
CA LYS A 709 3.08 -7.49 -16.82
C LYS A 709 2.58 -6.24 -16.08
N ALA A 710 1.93 -6.40 -14.93
CA ALA A 710 1.43 -5.28 -14.12
C ALA A 710 2.56 -4.43 -13.50
N GLU A 711 3.62 -5.06 -12.98
CA GLU A 711 4.77 -4.34 -12.40
C GLU A 711 5.59 -3.60 -13.47
N LEU A 712 5.76 -4.18 -14.66
CA LEU A 712 6.45 -3.51 -15.77
C LEU A 712 5.60 -2.39 -16.39
N ALA A 713 4.29 -2.58 -16.54
CA ALA A 713 3.38 -1.54 -17.05
C ALA A 713 3.13 -0.38 -16.08
N SER A 714 3.66 -0.45 -14.85
CA SER A 714 3.60 0.62 -13.84
C SER A 714 4.98 1.25 -13.58
N ASP A 715 5.92 1.10 -14.52
CA ASP A 715 7.29 1.63 -14.49
C ASP A 715 8.02 1.30 -13.17
N ARG A 716 7.73 0.12 -12.59
CA ARG A 716 8.27 -0.25 -11.27
C ARG A 716 9.79 -0.37 -11.29
N ASP A 717 10.40 -0.66 -12.45
CA ASP A 717 11.84 -0.75 -12.65
C ASP A 717 12.56 0.60 -12.52
N VAL A 718 11.86 1.73 -12.65
CA VAL A 718 12.41 3.06 -12.35
C VAL A 718 12.58 3.28 -10.84
N THR A 719 11.77 2.62 -10.00
CA THR A 719 11.66 2.93 -8.56
C THR A 719 12.04 1.79 -7.61
N ASP A 720 12.07 0.54 -8.08
CA ASP A 720 12.38 -0.67 -7.31
C ASP A 720 13.62 -1.34 -7.91
N SER A 721 14.75 -1.26 -7.19
CA SER A 721 16.03 -1.81 -7.67
C SER A 721 16.05 -3.33 -7.71
N GLU A 722 15.23 -4.05 -6.94
CA GLU A 722 15.11 -5.51 -7.05
C GLU A 722 14.28 -5.91 -8.27
N PHE A 723 13.23 -5.15 -8.60
CA PHE A 723 12.47 -5.34 -9.83
C PHE A 723 13.29 -4.96 -11.09
N LEU A 724 14.03 -3.85 -11.06
CA LEU A 724 14.97 -3.50 -12.13
C LEU A 724 16.02 -4.60 -12.36
N ARG A 725 16.56 -5.19 -11.28
CA ARG A 725 17.47 -6.34 -11.37
C ARG A 725 16.81 -7.56 -12.00
N LEU A 726 15.52 -7.79 -11.72
CA LEU A 726 14.75 -8.85 -12.36
C LEU A 726 14.59 -8.59 -13.86
N VAL A 727 14.18 -7.39 -14.27
CA VAL A 727 14.10 -6.98 -15.69
C VAL A 727 15.46 -7.13 -16.38
N LEU A 728 16.56 -6.63 -15.80
CA LEU A 728 17.92 -6.76 -16.34
C LEU A 728 18.37 -8.23 -16.45
N SER A 729 18.00 -9.08 -15.49
CA SER A 729 18.32 -10.53 -15.54
C SER A 729 17.52 -11.28 -16.60
N ILE A 730 16.26 -10.91 -16.82
CA ILE A 730 15.41 -11.43 -17.89
C ILE A 730 15.97 -10.98 -19.24
N THR A 731 16.38 -9.71 -19.39
CA THR A 731 17.07 -9.21 -20.59
C THR A 731 18.33 -10.04 -20.88
N ALA A 732 19.21 -10.25 -19.89
CA ALA A 732 20.40 -11.08 -20.05
C ALA A 732 20.08 -12.53 -20.45
N LEU A 733 19.03 -13.11 -19.87
CA LEU A 733 18.54 -14.45 -20.23
C LEU A 733 18.03 -14.51 -21.68
N THR A 734 17.23 -13.52 -22.11
CA THR A 734 16.70 -13.41 -23.47
C THR A 734 17.83 -13.26 -24.50
N ILE A 735 18.82 -12.39 -24.25
CA ILE A 735 19.99 -12.22 -25.13
C ILE A 735 20.85 -13.48 -25.18
N GLY A 736 20.98 -14.20 -24.06
CA GLY A 736 21.72 -15.47 -24.00
C GLY A 736 21.04 -16.56 -24.83
N LEU A 737 19.74 -16.77 -24.61
CA LEU A 737 18.95 -17.84 -25.24
C LEU A 737 18.54 -17.55 -26.70
N LEU A 738 18.40 -16.28 -27.09
CA LEU A 738 17.93 -15.87 -28.43
C LEU A 738 18.98 -15.03 -29.18
N PRO A 739 20.10 -15.62 -29.66
CA PRO A 739 21.05 -14.91 -30.50
C PRO A 739 20.41 -14.09 -31.64
N SER A 740 19.41 -14.63 -32.35
CA SER A 740 18.70 -13.90 -33.41
C SER A 740 18.02 -12.59 -32.99
N ARG A 741 17.66 -12.45 -31.70
CA ARG A 741 17.03 -11.23 -31.17
C ARG A 741 18.06 -10.15 -30.80
N PHE A 742 19.30 -10.52 -30.51
CA PHE A 742 20.36 -9.55 -30.17
C PHE A 742 20.59 -8.52 -31.29
N ASP A 743 20.72 -9.00 -32.53
CA ASP A 743 20.92 -8.12 -33.69
C ASP A 743 19.71 -7.22 -33.94
N HIS A 744 18.49 -7.73 -33.68
CA HIS A 744 17.27 -6.93 -33.74
C HIS A 744 17.27 -5.81 -32.68
N TYR A 745 17.61 -6.11 -31.42
CA TYR A 745 17.68 -5.10 -30.36
C TYR A 745 18.78 -4.05 -30.61
N ARG A 746 19.92 -4.44 -31.17
CA ARG A 746 20.97 -3.49 -31.60
C ARG A 746 20.48 -2.58 -32.73
N ALA A 747 19.68 -3.10 -33.66
CA ALA A 747 19.09 -2.29 -34.73
C ALA A 747 18.03 -1.28 -34.25
N MET A 748 17.49 -1.42 -33.04
CA MET A 748 16.49 -0.48 -32.49
C MET A 748 17.07 0.88 -32.07
N ALA A 749 18.37 0.95 -31.74
CA ALA A 749 19.03 2.20 -31.36
C ALA A 749 20.54 2.14 -31.68
N THR A 750 21.04 3.14 -32.42
CA THR A 750 22.45 3.23 -32.84
C THR A 750 23.43 3.19 -31.66
N GLU A 751 23.09 3.79 -30.52
CA GLU A 751 23.91 3.76 -29.30
C GLU A 751 24.15 2.34 -28.77
N LEU A 752 23.22 1.40 -28.97
CA LEU A 752 23.39 0.00 -28.56
C LEU A 752 24.33 -0.77 -29.50
N VAL A 753 24.43 -0.35 -30.77
CA VAL A 753 25.36 -0.94 -31.75
C VAL A 753 26.80 -0.74 -31.28
N ASP A 754 27.14 0.48 -30.87
CA ASP A 754 28.48 0.87 -30.42
C ASP A 754 28.78 0.39 -29.00
N ARG A 755 27.80 0.48 -28.09
CA ARG A 755 27.98 0.15 -26.66
C ARG A 755 28.06 -1.36 -26.41
N PHE A 756 27.38 -2.18 -27.21
CA PHE A 756 27.32 -3.64 -27.03
C PHE A 756 27.67 -4.37 -28.33
N PRO A 757 28.97 -4.54 -28.64
CA PRO A 757 29.40 -5.21 -29.87
C PRO A 757 29.16 -6.73 -29.88
N THR A 758 29.00 -7.36 -28.70
CA THR A 758 28.79 -8.82 -28.53
C THR A 758 27.72 -9.11 -27.48
N ARG A 759 27.11 -10.30 -27.52
CA ARG A 759 26.07 -10.67 -26.52
C ARG A 759 26.68 -10.78 -25.13
N SER A 760 27.91 -11.29 -25.05
CA SER A 760 28.71 -11.33 -23.83
C SER A 760 28.81 -9.95 -23.19
N ALA A 761 29.14 -8.90 -23.96
CA ALA A 761 29.25 -7.53 -23.43
C ALA A 761 27.92 -6.99 -22.86
N MET A 762 26.79 -7.30 -23.50
CA MET A 762 25.46 -6.90 -23.00
C MET A 762 25.05 -7.68 -21.74
N ILE A 763 25.30 -8.99 -21.72
CA ILE A 763 25.02 -9.86 -20.56
C ILE A 763 25.91 -9.49 -19.37
N ASP A 764 27.19 -9.20 -19.60
CA ASP A 764 28.12 -8.74 -18.57
C ASP A 764 27.72 -7.37 -18.03
N TYR A 765 27.23 -6.47 -18.89
CA TYR A 765 26.68 -5.19 -18.44
C TYR A 765 25.45 -5.38 -17.55
N CYS A 766 24.50 -6.24 -17.95
CA CYS A 766 23.34 -6.60 -17.11
C CYS A 766 23.77 -7.24 -15.78
N ALA A 767 24.72 -8.18 -15.80
CA ALA A 767 25.25 -8.82 -14.59
C ALA A 767 25.97 -7.82 -13.67
N GLN A 768 26.79 -6.93 -14.22
CA GLN A 768 27.46 -5.85 -13.47
C GLN A 768 26.47 -4.84 -12.89
N MET A 769 25.43 -4.45 -13.64
CA MET A 769 24.35 -3.61 -13.10
C MET A 769 23.64 -4.34 -11.95
N CYS A 770 23.31 -5.63 -12.12
CA CYS A 770 22.72 -6.45 -11.07
C CYS A 770 23.61 -6.69 -9.85
N LEU A 771 24.92 -6.55 -9.99
CA LEU A 771 25.90 -6.54 -8.89
C LEU A 771 25.97 -5.16 -8.21
N ARG A 772 26.04 -4.06 -8.98
CA ARG A 772 26.08 -2.68 -8.44
C ARG A 772 24.78 -2.27 -7.74
N LEU A 773 23.65 -2.83 -8.16
CA LEU A 773 22.34 -2.65 -7.53
C LEU A 773 22.13 -3.56 -6.29
N ARG A 774 23.17 -4.29 -5.82
CA ARG A 774 23.12 -4.99 -4.52
C ARG A 774 23.31 -3.99 -3.39
N SER A 775 22.34 -3.93 -2.48
CA SER A 775 22.52 -3.25 -1.20
C SER A 775 23.39 -4.11 -0.26
N ALA A 776 23.94 -3.50 0.79
CA ALA A 776 24.71 -4.22 1.82
C ALA A 776 23.91 -5.37 2.48
N GLY A 777 22.58 -5.25 2.53
CA GLY A 777 21.66 -6.28 3.03
C GLY A 777 21.10 -7.25 1.97
N HIS A 778 21.78 -7.43 0.83
CA HIS A 778 21.33 -8.33 -0.26
C HIS A 778 20.99 -9.75 0.26
N TRP A 779 21.75 -10.26 1.22
CA TRP A 779 21.57 -11.58 1.83
C TRP A 779 20.62 -11.64 3.04
N ASP A 780 20.29 -10.50 3.65
CA ASP A 780 19.46 -10.47 4.87
C ASP A 780 18.01 -10.87 4.59
N HIS A 781 17.53 -10.51 3.40
CA HIS A 781 16.15 -10.69 2.93
C HIS A 781 16.10 -11.71 1.79
N VAL A 782 16.16 -12.99 2.13
CA VAL A 782 16.04 -14.08 1.15
C VAL A 782 14.63 -14.10 0.59
N ASN A 783 14.51 -13.89 -0.72
CA ASN A 783 13.24 -13.90 -1.44
C ASN A 783 13.38 -14.64 -2.78
N HIS A 784 12.25 -14.95 -3.40
CA HIS A 784 12.27 -15.63 -4.68
C HIS A 784 12.91 -14.77 -5.80
N ARG A 785 12.61 -13.46 -5.88
CA ARG A 785 13.19 -12.56 -6.91
C ARG A 785 14.71 -12.68 -7.01
N LYS A 786 15.42 -12.77 -5.88
CA LYS A 786 16.88 -12.91 -5.82
C LYS A 786 17.36 -14.25 -6.37
N TRP A 787 16.66 -15.35 -6.10
CA TRP A 787 16.92 -16.63 -6.76
C TRP A 787 16.77 -16.50 -8.27
N ALA A 788 15.65 -15.90 -8.74
CA ALA A 788 15.34 -15.77 -10.16
C ALA A 788 16.40 -14.91 -10.89
N VAL A 789 16.80 -13.79 -10.30
CA VAL A 789 17.89 -12.94 -10.82
C VAL A 789 19.20 -13.71 -10.98
N CYS A 790 19.63 -14.42 -9.93
CA CYS A 790 20.89 -15.17 -9.98
C CYS A 790 20.83 -16.33 -10.98
N TYR A 791 19.71 -17.07 -11.01
CA TYR A 791 19.49 -18.17 -11.96
C TYR A 791 19.45 -17.68 -13.41
N SER A 792 18.68 -16.63 -13.71
CA SER A 792 18.58 -16.06 -15.07
C SER A 792 19.92 -15.53 -15.58
N LEU A 793 20.70 -14.85 -14.75
CA LEU A 793 22.07 -14.41 -15.10
C LEU A 793 23.03 -15.59 -15.28
N ALA A 794 22.92 -16.63 -14.45
CA ALA A 794 23.72 -17.86 -14.58
C ALA A 794 23.48 -18.58 -15.92
N ILE A 795 22.22 -18.68 -16.36
CA ILE A 795 21.87 -19.24 -17.66
C ILE A 795 22.36 -18.32 -18.79
N GLY A 796 22.11 -17.00 -18.71
CA GLY A 796 22.55 -16.05 -19.74
C GLY A 796 24.07 -16.09 -19.99
N THR A 797 24.86 -16.03 -18.93
CA THR A 797 26.33 -16.17 -18.98
C THR A 797 26.79 -17.55 -19.46
N PHE A 798 26.07 -18.63 -19.12
CA PHE A 798 26.34 -19.96 -19.65
C PHE A 798 26.20 -20.03 -21.18
N GLN A 799 25.15 -19.42 -21.75
CA GLN A 799 24.91 -19.47 -23.20
C GLN A 799 26.01 -18.81 -24.05
N THR A 800 26.74 -17.84 -23.51
CA THR A 800 27.86 -17.20 -24.21
C THR A 800 29.20 -17.93 -24.03
N GLY A 801 29.25 -18.96 -23.18
CA GLY A 801 30.46 -19.74 -22.88
C GLY A 801 31.20 -19.31 -21.60
N GLN A 802 30.66 -18.37 -20.81
CA GLN A 802 31.26 -17.91 -19.56
C GLN A 802 31.05 -18.89 -18.39
N SER A 803 31.62 -20.08 -18.50
CA SER A 803 31.43 -21.19 -17.55
C SER A 803 31.73 -20.83 -16.09
N ASN A 804 32.79 -20.06 -15.82
CA ASN A 804 33.16 -19.67 -14.45
C ASN A 804 32.19 -18.63 -13.85
N HIS A 805 31.76 -17.63 -14.63
CA HIS A 805 30.80 -16.61 -14.19
C HIS A 805 29.44 -17.25 -13.91
N SER A 806 29.01 -18.15 -14.81
CA SER A 806 27.83 -18.98 -14.63
C SER A 806 27.92 -19.83 -13.36
N ARG A 807 29.03 -20.56 -13.12
CA ARG A 807 29.23 -21.35 -11.88
C ARG A 807 29.09 -20.52 -10.60
N MET A 808 29.59 -19.29 -10.59
CA MET A 808 29.45 -18.38 -9.42
C MET A 808 27.98 -17.99 -9.18
N LEU A 809 27.25 -17.66 -10.24
CA LEU A 809 25.85 -17.28 -10.18
C LEU A 809 24.92 -18.48 -9.91
N GLU A 810 25.24 -19.67 -10.44
CA GLU A 810 24.57 -20.93 -10.12
C GLU A 810 24.76 -21.28 -8.64
N ALA A 811 25.96 -21.12 -8.08
CA ALA A 811 26.22 -21.33 -6.65
C ALA A 811 25.44 -20.31 -5.79
N GLU A 812 25.34 -19.05 -6.22
CA GLU A 812 24.52 -18.03 -5.54
C GLU A 812 23.02 -18.41 -5.57
N ALA A 813 22.51 -18.82 -6.73
CA ALA A 813 21.14 -19.32 -6.87
C ALA A 813 20.90 -20.58 -6.03
N ALA A 814 21.85 -21.50 -5.95
CA ALA A 814 21.76 -22.70 -5.10
C ALA A 814 21.68 -22.35 -3.61
N GLN A 815 22.38 -21.32 -3.13
CA GLN A 815 22.22 -20.85 -1.76
C GLN A 815 20.85 -20.21 -1.51
N PHE A 816 20.35 -19.37 -2.42
CA PHE A 816 18.98 -18.84 -2.30
C PHE A 816 17.94 -19.95 -2.33
N ALA A 817 18.07 -20.95 -3.21
CA ALA A 817 17.20 -22.12 -3.28
C ALA A 817 17.18 -22.91 -1.97
N ARG A 818 18.36 -23.13 -1.36
CA ARG A 818 18.50 -23.80 -0.07
C ARG A 818 17.84 -23.01 1.05
N LEU A 819 18.06 -21.70 1.11
CA LEU A 819 17.53 -20.80 2.14
C LEU A 819 16.01 -20.53 2.00
N LEU A 820 15.46 -20.65 0.78
CA LEU A 820 14.02 -20.64 0.50
C LEU A 820 13.33 -22.00 0.75
N GLY A 821 14.08 -23.03 1.15
CA GLY A 821 13.50 -24.35 1.42
C GLY A 821 12.85 -25.02 0.21
N ILE A 822 13.24 -24.69 -1.04
CA ILE A 822 12.48 -25.12 -2.25
C ILE A 822 12.42 -26.65 -2.49
N HIS A 823 13.15 -27.42 -1.69
CA HIS A 823 13.13 -28.89 -1.72
C HIS A 823 12.23 -29.48 -0.62
N ARG A 824 11.78 -28.67 0.35
CA ARG A 824 11.06 -29.10 1.56
C ARG A 824 9.62 -28.63 1.50
N THR A 825 8.72 -29.52 1.09
CA THR A 825 7.28 -29.21 1.02
C THR A 825 6.66 -28.90 2.39
N SER A 826 7.31 -29.27 3.50
CA SER A 826 6.94 -28.83 4.85
C SER A 826 7.17 -27.34 5.09
N GLU A 827 8.13 -26.72 4.39
CA GLU A 827 8.39 -25.27 4.46
C GLU A 827 7.48 -24.49 3.47
N TYR A 828 6.50 -25.16 2.86
CA TYR A 828 5.48 -24.52 2.01
C TYR A 828 4.17 -24.20 2.76
N GLU A 829 4.02 -24.67 4.00
CA GLU A 829 2.88 -24.34 4.84
C GLU A 829 2.85 -22.82 5.13
N GLY A 830 1.71 -22.18 4.90
CA GLY A 830 1.55 -20.73 4.99
C GLY A 830 2.06 -19.92 3.79
N LEU A 831 2.69 -20.53 2.79
CA LEU A 831 3.01 -19.83 1.54
C LEU A 831 1.73 -19.59 0.72
N ASN A 832 1.70 -18.47 0.00
CA ASN A 832 0.60 -18.17 -0.91
C ASN A 832 0.69 -19.05 -2.18
N CYS A 833 -0.39 -19.15 -2.96
CA CYS A 833 -0.46 -20.09 -4.07
C CYS A 833 0.55 -19.78 -5.18
N ILE A 834 0.81 -18.49 -5.44
CA ILE A 834 1.90 -18.00 -6.30
C ILE A 834 3.23 -18.55 -5.76
N GLU A 835 3.73 -18.10 -4.60
CA GLU A 835 5.04 -18.54 -4.08
C GLU A 835 5.19 -20.08 -4.04
N THR A 836 4.12 -20.81 -3.71
CA THR A 836 4.11 -22.27 -3.70
C THR A 836 4.39 -22.88 -5.07
N GLN A 837 3.66 -22.50 -6.12
CA GLN A 837 3.89 -23.04 -7.48
C GLN A 837 5.25 -22.59 -8.02
N LEU A 838 5.69 -21.42 -7.60
CA LEU A 838 6.92 -20.82 -8.06
C LEU A 838 8.17 -21.45 -7.42
N ARG A 839 8.13 -21.81 -6.12
CA ARG A 839 9.17 -22.66 -5.51
C ARG A 839 9.18 -24.07 -6.09
N LYS A 840 8.01 -24.64 -6.43
CA LYS A 840 7.93 -25.93 -7.17
C LYS A 840 8.60 -25.85 -8.55
N LYS A 841 8.31 -24.82 -9.36
CA LYS A 841 8.99 -24.58 -10.65
C LYS A 841 10.50 -24.42 -10.45
N ALA A 842 10.92 -23.65 -9.43
CA ALA A 842 12.32 -23.43 -9.10
C ALA A 842 13.05 -24.72 -8.67
N PHE A 843 12.39 -25.61 -7.94
CA PHE A 843 12.94 -26.92 -7.56
C PHE A 843 13.32 -27.73 -8.80
N TRP A 844 12.41 -27.87 -9.75
CA TRP A 844 12.66 -28.63 -10.98
C TRP A 844 13.75 -27.99 -11.85
N LEU A 845 13.80 -26.66 -11.91
CA LEU A 845 14.87 -25.94 -12.60
C LEU A 845 16.27 -26.13 -11.95
N GLN A 846 16.33 -26.30 -10.62
CA GLN A 846 17.56 -26.68 -9.92
C GLN A 846 17.88 -28.18 -10.08
N PHE A 847 16.87 -29.04 -10.05
CA PHE A 847 17.01 -30.48 -10.31
C PHE A 847 17.51 -30.77 -11.74
N TYR A 848 17.09 -29.99 -12.74
CA TYR A 848 17.66 -30.06 -14.08
C TYR A 848 19.15 -29.72 -14.06
N GLY A 849 19.56 -28.62 -13.39
CA GLY A 849 20.97 -28.27 -13.24
C GLY A 849 21.78 -29.41 -12.62
N TYR A 850 21.25 -30.00 -11.53
CA TYR A 850 21.83 -31.18 -10.89
C TYR A 850 21.94 -32.40 -11.83
N ALA A 851 20.87 -32.78 -12.54
CA ALA A 851 20.90 -33.89 -13.49
C ALA A 851 21.92 -33.66 -14.62
N HIS A 852 21.98 -32.46 -15.20
CA HIS A 852 23.00 -32.10 -16.20
C HIS A 852 24.42 -32.13 -15.61
N SER A 853 24.60 -31.84 -14.30
CA SER A 853 25.90 -31.92 -13.63
C SER A 853 26.38 -33.37 -13.38
N LEU A 854 25.46 -34.30 -13.13
CA LEU A 854 25.76 -35.74 -12.99
C LEU A 854 26.11 -36.39 -14.33
N ILE A 855 25.30 -36.09 -15.37
CA ILE A 855 25.38 -36.73 -16.69
C ILE A 855 26.54 -36.17 -17.51
N HIS A 856 26.67 -34.83 -17.63
CA HIS A 856 27.68 -34.25 -18.51
C HIS A 856 29.08 -34.36 -17.93
N VAL A 857 29.94 -35.09 -18.64
CA VAL A 857 31.38 -35.18 -18.39
C VAL A 857 31.97 -33.76 -18.44
N GLY A 858 32.49 -33.29 -17.30
CA GLY A 858 33.03 -31.94 -17.13
C GLY A 858 32.16 -30.96 -16.32
N ARG A 859 30.90 -31.29 -15.98
CA ARG A 859 30.06 -30.49 -15.06
C ARG A 859 29.97 -31.03 -13.62
N ARG A 860 30.57 -32.19 -13.32
CA ARG A 860 30.55 -32.85 -11.98
C ARG A 860 31.14 -32.02 -10.82
N GLU A 861 31.82 -30.91 -11.10
CA GLU A 861 32.41 -30.00 -10.09
C GLU A 861 31.45 -28.88 -9.63
N GLN A 862 30.12 -29.02 -9.82
CA GLN A 862 29.16 -27.98 -9.45
C GLN A 862 28.66 -28.14 -8.00
N LEU A 863 28.70 -27.03 -7.25
CA LEU A 863 28.20 -26.97 -5.87
C LEU A 863 26.66 -26.93 -5.85
N THR A 864 26.06 -28.11 -5.75
CA THR A 864 24.62 -28.30 -5.51
C THR A 864 24.33 -28.51 -4.02
N PHE A 865 23.16 -28.07 -3.55
CA PHE A 865 22.63 -28.45 -2.23
C PHE A 865 21.75 -29.71 -2.29
N LEU A 866 21.37 -30.16 -3.49
CA LEU A 866 20.61 -31.38 -3.72
C LEU A 866 21.58 -32.57 -3.72
N ASP A 867 21.94 -33.05 -2.54
CA ASP A 867 22.73 -34.28 -2.38
C ASP A 867 21.86 -35.55 -2.39
N HIS A 868 22.50 -36.72 -2.44
CA HIS A 868 21.80 -38.02 -2.50
C HIS A 868 20.95 -38.32 -1.25
N TYR A 869 21.31 -37.77 -0.08
CA TYR A 869 20.52 -37.96 1.14
C TYR A 869 19.25 -37.11 1.09
N THR A 870 19.40 -35.84 0.73
CA THR A 870 18.31 -34.89 0.52
C THR A 870 17.31 -35.45 -0.50
N LEU A 871 17.79 -35.84 -1.68
CA LEU A 871 16.96 -36.34 -2.78
C LEU A 871 16.27 -37.67 -2.48
N ARG A 872 16.86 -38.54 -1.64
CA ARG A 872 16.23 -39.81 -1.23
C ARG A 872 14.95 -39.59 -0.43
N ASP A 873 14.97 -38.60 0.44
CA ASP A 873 13.92 -38.36 1.42
C ASP A 873 12.85 -37.35 0.91
N LEU A 874 12.93 -36.93 -0.37
CA LEU A 874 11.96 -36.02 -1.01
C LEU A 874 10.70 -36.73 -1.50
N ASN A 875 9.55 -36.12 -1.22
CA ASN A 875 8.31 -36.40 -1.94
C ASN A 875 8.27 -35.64 -3.28
N PHE A 876 8.90 -36.22 -4.31
CA PHE A 876 8.89 -35.64 -5.66
C PHE A 876 7.49 -35.36 -6.20
N ALA A 877 6.48 -36.18 -5.88
CA ALA A 877 5.10 -35.98 -6.33
C ALA A 877 4.50 -34.69 -5.74
N ALA A 878 4.78 -34.38 -4.47
CA ALA A 878 4.36 -33.13 -3.84
C ALA A 878 5.08 -31.89 -4.39
N LEU A 879 6.28 -32.07 -4.99
CA LEU A 879 7.07 -31.00 -5.63
C LEU A 879 6.69 -30.76 -7.11
N VAL A 880 5.87 -31.59 -7.74
CA VAL A 880 5.34 -31.31 -9.09
C VAL A 880 4.46 -30.04 -9.03
N PRO A 881 4.68 -29.04 -9.92
CA PRO A 881 3.79 -27.89 -10.03
C PRO A 881 2.41 -28.34 -10.54
N LEU A 882 1.37 -27.55 -10.27
CA LEU A 882 0.05 -27.83 -10.81
C LEU A 882 0.04 -27.62 -12.33
N ASP A 883 -0.62 -28.54 -13.04
CA ASP A 883 -0.78 -28.53 -14.50
C ASP A 883 -1.84 -27.50 -14.93
N VAL A 884 -1.49 -26.24 -14.76
CA VAL A 884 -2.35 -25.07 -15.00
C VAL A 884 -1.46 -23.86 -15.38
N GLU A 885 -1.89 -23.05 -16.34
CA GLU A 885 -1.17 -21.82 -16.76
C GLU A 885 -1.09 -20.77 -15.64
N ASP A 886 -0.07 -19.89 -15.69
CA ASP A 886 0.19 -18.91 -14.62
C ASP A 886 -0.94 -17.90 -14.44
N GLU A 887 -1.65 -17.52 -15.52
CA GLU A 887 -2.86 -16.69 -15.48
C GLU A 887 -3.99 -17.27 -14.60
N MET A 888 -3.92 -18.54 -14.24
CA MET A 888 -4.89 -19.26 -13.41
C MET A 888 -4.45 -19.39 -11.94
N ILE A 889 -3.27 -18.88 -11.59
CA ILE A 889 -2.60 -19.07 -10.29
C ILE A 889 -2.50 -17.71 -9.60
N THR A 890 -3.57 -17.28 -8.91
CA THR A 890 -3.49 -16.07 -8.08
C THR A 890 -2.68 -16.34 -6.82
N GLU A 891 -2.39 -15.30 -6.01
CA GLU A 891 -1.85 -15.51 -4.66
C GLU A 891 -2.70 -16.46 -3.80
N GLN A 892 -3.96 -16.71 -4.21
CA GLN A 892 -4.96 -17.30 -3.34
C GLN A 892 -5.48 -18.65 -3.73
N THR A 893 -5.61 -18.88 -5.02
CA THR A 893 -6.34 -20.02 -5.53
C THR A 893 -5.78 -20.34 -6.90
N VAL A 894 -5.65 -21.63 -7.16
CA VAL A 894 -5.38 -22.14 -8.50
C VAL A 894 -6.71 -22.61 -9.06
N PHE A 895 -7.13 -22.03 -10.18
CA PHE A 895 -8.40 -22.36 -10.83
C PHE A 895 -8.22 -23.56 -11.77
N ASP A 896 -9.04 -24.61 -11.64
CA ASP A 896 -9.02 -25.77 -12.55
C ASP A 896 -9.82 -25.47 -13.83
N PRO A 897 -9.20 -25.51 -15.03
CA PRO A 897 -9.88 -25.32 -16.31
C PRO A 897 -11.09 -26.24 -16.53
N LEU A 898 -11.09 -27.45 -15.95
CA LEU A 898 -12.19 -28.42 -16.10
C LEU A 898 -13.42 -28.12 -15.23
N THR A 899 -13.31 -27.19 -14.28
CA THR A 899 -14.41 -26.76 -13.40
C THR A 899 -14.86 -25.32 -13.64
N LEU A 900 -14.25 -24.66 -14.63
CA LEU A 900 -14.63 -23.32 -15.05
C LEU A 900 -15.76 -23.39 -16.09
N ASP A 901 -16.75 -22.52 -15.90
CA ASP A 901 -17.80 -22.30 -16.89
C ASP A 901 -17.16 -21.87 -18.23
N PRO A 902 -17.52 -22.47 -19.37
CA PRO A 902 -16.96 -22.09 -20.68
C PRO A 902 -17.28 -20.66 -21.12
N THR A 903 -18.11 -19.91 -20.38
CA THR A 903 -18.31 -18.46 -20.53
C THR A 903 -17.32 -17.60 -19.72
N SER A 904 -16.34 -18.21 -19.04
CA SER A 904 -15.33 -17.53 -18.24
C SER A 904 -14.32 -16.76 -19.10
N PRO A 905 -13.96 -15.50 -18.76
CA PRO A 905 -12.93 -14.76 -19.50
C PRO A 905 -11.51 -15.37 -19.40
N LEU A 906 -11.30 -16.42 -18.61
CA LEU A 906 -10.04 -17.19 -18.59
C LEU A 906 -9.97 -18.32 -19.63
N THR A 907 -11.08 -18.80 -20.18
CA THR A 907 -11.10 -19.96 -21.09
C THR A 907 -10.95 -19.60 -22.56
N GLY A 908 -11.04 -18.32 -22.91
CA GLY A 908 -11.12 -17.86 -24.30
C GLY A 908 -12.32 -18.47 -25.04
N ASP A 909 -12.34 -18.36 -26.36
CA ASP A 909 -13.45 -18.81 -27.22
C ASP A 909 -13.42 -20.35 -27.46
N SER A 910 -13.24 -21.11 -26.38
CA SER A 910 -13.08 -22.57 -26.40
C SER A 910 -14.20 -23.28 -25.63
N ARG A 911 -14.72 -24.35 -26.24
CA ARG A 911 -15.73 -25.24 -25.61
C ARG A 911 -15.16 -25.86 -24.33
N PRO A 912 -16.02 -26.25 -23.36
CA PRO A 912 -15.54 -26.96 -22.19
C PRO A 912 -14.86 -28.26 -22.64
N TYR A 913 -13.60 -28.42 -22.26
CA TYR A 913 -12.81 -29.60 -22.59
C TYR A 913 -13.38 -30.82 -21.84
N ASP A 914 -13.65 -31.91 -22.56
CA ASP A 914 -13.88 -33.19 -21.90
C ASP A 914 -12.59 -33.62 -21.18
N ARG A 915 -12.67 -34.58 -20.25
CA ARG A 915 -11.50 -35.07 -19.50
C ARG A 915 -10.39 -35.66 -20.41
N ALA A 916 -10.73 -35.98 -21.65
CA ALA A 916 -9.81 -36.45 -22.69
C ALA A 916 -9.20 -35.33 -23.55
N ASP A 917 -9.78 -34.13 -23.59
CA ASP A 917 -9.40 -33.06 -24.53
C ASP A 917 -8.53 -31.94 -23.90
N ARG A 918 -8.09 -32.10 -22.64
CA ARG A 918 -7.41 -31.04 -21.87
C ARG A 918 -6.23 -30.45 -22.68
N PRO A 919 -6.20 -29.13 -22.95
CA PRO A 919 -5.24 -28.55 -23.88
C PRO A 919 -3.83 -28.71 -23.31
N PHE A 920 -2.90 -29.21 -24.12
CA PHE A 920 -1.53 -29.38 -23.67
C PHE A 920 -0.83 -28.02 -23.61
N THR A 921 -0.39 -27.64 -22.41
CA THR A 921 0.13 -26.30 -22.10
C THR A 921 1.65 -26.27 -22.02
N SER A 922 2.21 -25.05 -21.90
CA SER A 922 3.63 -24.87 -21.58
C SER A 922 4.01 -25.55 -20.24
N ILE A 923 3.07 -25.58 -19.30
CA ILE A 923 3.22 -26.21 -17.98
C ILE A 923 3.07 -27.72 -18.05
N SER A 924 2.14 -28.25 -18.85
CA SER A 924 2.00 -29.69 -19.12
C SER A 924 3.30 -30.27 -19.67
N ALA A 925 3.95 -29.56 -20.60
CA ALA A 925 5.23 -29.95 -21.15
C ALA A 925 6.39 -29.86 -20.13
N PHE A 926 6.38 -28.84 -19.26
CA PHE A 926 7.36 -28.73 -18.17
C PHE A 926 7.24 -29.90 -17.18
N ILE A 927 6.01 -30.34 -16.88
CA ILE A 927 5.73 -31.50 -16.04
C ILE A 927 6.18 -32.80 -16.73
N ALA A 928 5.88 -32.97 -18.03
CA ALA A 928 6.35 -34.12 -18.81
C ALA A 928 7.89 -34.18 -18.84
N ALA A 929 8.57 -33.05 -19.10
CA ALA A 929 10.03 -32.95 -19.04
C ALA A 929 10.58 -33.30 -17.64
N SER A 930 9.92 -32.84 -16.58
CA SER A 930 10.27 -33.18 -15.18
C SER A 930 10.21 -34.68 -14.91
N GLN A 931 9.17 -35.36 -15.41
CA GLN A 931 8.98 -36.81 -15.25
C GLN A 931 9.97 -37.63 -16.08
N VAL A 932 10.30 -37.17 -17.29
CA VAL A 932 11.35 -37.72 -18.16
C VAL A 932 12.72 -37.66 -17.46
N PHE A 933 13.09 -36.48 -16.92
CA PHE A 933 14.30 -36.31 -16.12
C PHE A 933 14.31 -37.20 -14.87
N LEU A 934 13.24 -37.19 -14.07
CA LEU A 934 13.14 -37.98 -12.84
C LEU A 934 13.27 -39.48 -13.13
N THR A 935 12.60 -39.98 -14.18
CA THR A 935 12.62 -41.41 -14.53
C THR A 935 14.01 -41.87 -14.96
N ALA A 936 14.69 -41.10 -15.82
CA ALA A 936 16.05 -41.42 -16.24
C ALA A 936 17.06 -41.37 -15.08
N MET A 937 16.86 -40.48 -14.10
CA MET A 937 17.75 -40.31 -12.95
C MET A 937 17.51 -41.30 -11.80
N GLN A 938 16.48 -42.16 -11.85
CA GLN A 938 16.18 -43.08 -10.72
C GLN A 938 17.33 -44.02 -10.35
N GLU A 939 18.18 -44.44 -11.31
CA GLU A 939 19.33 -45.27 -10.96
C GLU A 939 20.44 -44.46 -10.28
N ALA A 940 20.79 -43.28 -10.83
CA ALA A 940 21.81 -42.40 -10.28
C ALA A 940 21.44 -41.84 -8.88
N LEU A 941 20.17 -41.52 -8.65
CA LEU A 941 19.69 -40.95 -7.39
C LEU A 941 19.84 -41.90 -6.20
N PHE A 942 19.56 -43.19 -6.39
CA PHE A 942 19.34 -44.15 -5.30
C PHE A 942 20.46 -45.18 -5.10
N HIS A 943 21.57 -45.14 -5.86
CA HIS A 943 22.61 -46.18 -5.82
C HIS A 943 23.88 -45.81 -5.03
N GLU A 944 24.24 -44.53 -4.89
CA GLU A 944 25.54 -44.14 -4.28
C GLU A 944 25.54 -44.03 -2.74
N SER A 945 24.39 -44.12 -2.05
CA SER A 945 24.26 -43.65 -0.65
C SER A 945 23.63 -44.60 0.38
N CYS A 946 23.46 -45.91 0.08
CA CYS A 946 23.04 -46.89 1.08
C CYS A 946 24.15 -47.89 1.42
N ASP A 947 24.47 -48.05 2.71
CA ASP A 947 25.32 -49.13 3.23
C ASP A 947 24.74 -50.53 2.98
N CYS A 948 23.45 -50.61 2.61
CA CYS A 948 22.79 -51.82 2.13
C CYS A 948 23.10 -52.18 0.66
N SER A 949 23.67 -51.24 -0.12
CA SER A 949 23.87 -51.35 -1.57
C SER A 949 25.21 -51.91 -2.08
N PRO A 950 26.24 -52.28 -1.28
CA PRO A 950 27.43 -52.98 -1.80
C PRO A 950 27.18 -54.38 -2.41
N LYS A 951 25.92 -54.83 -2.55
CA LYS A 951 25.54 -56.19 -2.98
C LYS A 951 24.23 -56.27 -3.80
N ARG A 952 24.01 -55.38 -4.77
CA ARG A 952 23.13 -55.72 -5.91
C ARG A 952 24.01 -56.29 -7.02
N ALA A 953 23.74 -57.54 -7.41
CA ALA A 953 24.48 -58.20 -8.48
C ALA A 953 24.28 -57.45 -9.82
N PRO A 954 25.28 -57.42 -10.73
CA PRO A 954 25.22 -56.66 -11.97
C PRO A 954 23.96 -56.91 -12.81
N GLU A 955 23.43 -58.12 -12.77
CA GLU A 955 22.24 -58.57 -13.49
C GLU A 955 20.96 -57.86 -13.00
N ALA A 956 20.87 -57.59 -11.69
CA ALA A 956 19.75 -56.85 -11.10
C ALA A 956 19.78 -55.36 -11.48
N ARG A 957 20.98 -54.79 -11.60
CA ARG A 957 21.20 -53.41 -12.06
C ARG A 957 20.89 -53.27 -13.55
N LEU A 958 21.36 -54.22 -14.36
CA LEU A 958 21.09 -54.32 -15.80
C LEU A 958 19.58 -54.40 -16.08
N CYS A 959 18.87 -55.30 -15.39
CA CYS A 959 17.42 -55.47 -15.49
C CYS A 959 16.65 -54.18 -15.15
N ARG A 960 17.08 -53.46 -14.10
CA ARG A 960 16.47 -52.17 -13.72
C ARG A 960 16.72 -51.08 -14.76
N LEU A 961 17.94 -50.94 -15.26
CA LEU A 961 18.27 -49.98 -16.32
C LEU A 961 17.49 -50.27 -17.62
N GLN A 962 17.38 -51.54 -18.02
CA GLN A 962 16.55 -51.96 -19.16
C GLN A 962 15.06 -51.62 -18.94
N THR A 963 14.55 -51.81 -17.72
CA THR A 963 13.18 -51.44 -17.35
C THR A 963 12.97 -49.93 -17.42
N LEU A 964 13.92 -49.13 -16.94
CA LEU A 964 13.88 -47.67 -17.02
C LEU A 964 13.95 -47.19 -18.48
N LEU A 965 14.83 -47.77 -19.30
CA LEU A 965 14.95 -47.45 -20.72
C LEU A 965 13.64 -47.77 -21.47
N LYS A 966 13.05 -48.95 -21.23
CA LYS A 966 11.77 -49.34 -21.81
C LYS A 966 10.64 -48.41 -21.35
N LYS A 967 10.60 -48.01 -20.07
CA LYS A 967 9.62 -47.03 -19.58
C LYS A 967 9.81 -45.67 -20.23
N LEU A 968 11.07 -45.25 -20.44
CA LEU A 968 11.39 -43.97 -21.04
C LEU A 968 11.01 -43.93 -22.52
N GLN A 969 11.28 -44.99 -23.29
CA GLN A 969 10.96 -45.10 -24.72
C GLN A 969 9.53 -44.64 -25.05
N TYR A 970 8.53 -45.22 -24.39
CA TYR A 970 7.10 -44.96 -24.63
C TYR A 970 6.52 -43.81 -23.77
N MET A 971 7.35 -43.05 -23.06
CA MET A 971 6.88 -42.03 -22.09
C MET A 971 6.20 -40.82 -22.74
N LEU A 972 6.43 -40.59 -24.03
CA LEU A 972 5.84 -39.47 -24.78
C LEU A 972 4.72 -39.91 -25.73
N ASP A 973 4.38 -41.21 -25.76
CA ASP A 973 3.38 -41.76 -26.69
C ASP A 973 1.95 -41.29 -26.36
N ASP A 974 1.68 -41.00 -25.08
CA ASP A 974 0.41 -40.47 -24.58
C ASP A 974 0.27 -38.95 -24.77
N LEU A 975 1.22 -38.28 -25.46
CA LEU A 975 1.17 -36.83 -25.71
C LEU A 975 0.48 -36.49 -27.04
N PRO A 976 -0.28 -35.38 -27.11
CA PRO A 976 -1.03 -35.01 -28.31
C PRO A 976 -0.13 -34.77 -29.52
N ALA A 977 -0.58 -35.26 -30.67
CA ALA A 977 0.22 -35.36 -31.89
C ALA A 977 0.02 -34.16 -32.84
N SER A 978 -0.98 -33.31 -32.61
CA SER A 978 -1.37 -32.24 -33.54
C SER A 978 -1.37 -30.84 -32.92
N ARG A 979 -1.30 -29.82 -33.79
CA ARG A 979 -1.28 -28.40 -33.41
C ARG A 979 -2.62 -27.92 -32.83
N ASP A 980 -3.74 -28.57 -33.15
CA ASP A 980 -5.08 -28.13 -32.73
C ASP A 980 -5.43 -28.57 -31.29
N GLU A 981 -4.59 -29.39 -30.66
CA GLU A 981 -4.71 -29.91 -29.28
C GLU A 981 -3.90 -29.10 -28.25
N PHE A 982 -3.15 -28.08 -28.70
CA PHE A 982 -2.43 -27.13 -27.85
C PHE A 982 -3.26 -25.85 -27.62
N GLY A 983 -3.16 -25.28 -26.42
CA GLY A 983 -4.06 -24.22 -25.93
C GLY A 983 -4.13 -22.95 -26.81
N LYS A 984 -5.34 -22.39 -26.97
CA LYS A 984 -5.64 -21.25 -27.86
C LYS A 984 -5.33 -19.86 -27.28
N ASN A 985 -4.92 -19.76 -26.01
CA ASN A 985 -4.82 -18.48 -25.29
C ASN A 985 -3.43 -17.84 -25.39
N VAL A 986 -3.08 -17.32 -26.57
CA VAL A 986 -1.90 -16.46 -26.74
C VAL A 986 -2.26 -15.23 -27.56
N ASP A 987 -1.74 -14.08 -27.14
CA ASP A 987 -1.96 -12.73 -27.71
C ASP A 987 -1.67 -12.62 -29.24
N SER A 988 -1.02 -13.62 -29.85
CA SER A 988 -0.87 -13.79 -31.32
C SER A 988 -0.71 -15.28 -31.71
N PRO A 989 -1.33 -15.75 -32.82
CA PRO A 989 -1.18 -17.13 -33.33
C PRO A 989 0.26 -17.52 -33.68
N GLU A 990 1.10 -16.54 -34.01
CA GLU A 990 2.51 -16.73 -34.37
C GLU A 990 3.36 -17.04 -33.13
N VAL A 991 3.03 -16.40 -32.00
CA VAL A 991 3.70 -16.62 -30.71
C VAL A 991 3.30 -17.98 -30.13
N ALA A 992 2.03 -18.37 -30.24
CA ALA A 992 1.57 -19.71 -29.87
C ALA A 992 2.33 -20.80 -30.65
N HIS A 993 2.45 -20.64 -31.97
CA HIS A 993 3.17 -21.60 -32.81
C HIS A 993 4.66 -21.68 -32.45
N ALA A 994 5.30 -20.55 -32.17
CA ALA A 994 6.68 -20.53 -31.73
C ALA A 994 6.86 -21.24 -30.38
N GLN A 995 6.02 -20.95 -29.39
CA GLN A 995 6.09 -21.59 -28.06
C GLN A 995 5.89 -23.11 -28.15
N LEU A 996 4.95 -23.57 -28.99
CA LEU A 996 4.72 -24.98 -29.30
C LEU A 996 5.99 -25.66 -29.83
N GLU A 997 6.59 -25.15 -30.91
CA GLU A 997 7.74 -25.79 -31.53
C GLU A 997 9.00 -25.75 -30.65
N ILE A 998 9.19 -24.69 -29.85
CA ILE A 998 10.27 -24.59 -28.85
C ILE A 998 10.11 -25.66 -27.76
N THR A 999 8.88 -25.81 -27.26
CA THR A 999 8.52 -26.79 -26.23
C THR A 999 8.72 -28.22 -26.72
N ARG A 1000 8.22 -28.51 -27.93
CA ARG A 1000 8.38 -29.78 -28.63
C ARG A 1000 9.85 -30.13 -28.83
N ALA A 1001 10.66 -29.18 -29.30
CA ALA A 1001 12.11 -29.36 -29.43
C ALA A 1001 12.75 -29.77 -28.09
N ASN A 1002 12.51 -29.00 -27.02
CA ASN A 1002 13.13 -29.26 -25.72
C ASN A 1002 12.77 -30.65 -25.17
N LEU A 1003 11.48 -31.01 -25.22
CA LEU A 1003 10.98 -32.27 -24.68
C LEU A 1003 11.58 -33.49 -25.41
N HIS A 1004 11.51 -33.53 -26.75
CA HIS A 1004 12.03 -34.66 -27.51
C HIS A 1004 13.57 -34.75 -27.48
N PHE A 1005 14.29 -33.63 -27.56
CA PHE A 1005 15.76 -33.67 -27.46
C PHE A 1005 16.23 -34.15 -26.08
N THR A 1006 15.52 -33.76 -25.02
CA THR A 1006 15.77 -34.24 -23.65
C THR A 1006 15.50 -35.75 -23.52
N HIS A 1007 14.37 -36.21 -24.05
CA HIS A 1007 13.94 -37.60 -24.01
C HIS A 1007 14.91 -38.54 -24.73
N LEU A 1008 15.31 -38.19 -25.96
CA LEU A 1008 16.28 -38.97 -26.76
C LEU A 1008 17.67 -39.01 -26.11
N TRP A 1009 18.16 -37.89 -25.58
CA TRP A 1009 19.43 -37.83 -24.87
C TRP A 1009 19.43 -38.68 -23.58
N LEU A 1010 18.33 -38.67 -22.82
CA LEU A 1010 18.23 -39.49 -21.60
C LEU A 1010 18.04 -40.99 -21.90
N GLN A 1011 17.41 -41.35 -23.02
CA GLN A 1011 17.45 -42.74 -23.52
C GLN A 1011 18.88 -43.16 -23.86
N ASN A 1012 19.65 -42.31 -24.54
CA ASN A 1012 21.05 -42.57 -24.85
C ASN A 1012 21.90 -42.74 -23.57
N TYR A 1013 21.69 -41.90 -22.56
CA TYR A 1013 22.35 -42.01 -21.25
C TYR A 1013 22.07 -43.36 -20.56
N LEU A 1014 20.80 -43.81 -20.52
CA LEU A 1014 20.47 -45.11 -19.95
C LEU A 1014 21.12 -46.26 -20.74
N LEU A 1015 21.13 -46.16 -22.08
CA LEU A 1015 21.77 -47.13 -22.95
C LEU A 1015 23.30 -47.20 -22.76
N GLU A 1016 23.97 -46.06 -22.58
CA GLU A 1016 25.40 -46.03 -22.20
C GLU A 1016 25.67 -46.71 -20.86
N ASN A 1017 24.83 -46.52 -19.84
CA ASN A 1017 24.99 -47.19 -18.55
C ASN A 1017 24.76 -48.71 -18.64
N ILE A 1018 23.87 -49.17 -19.53
CA ILE A 1018 23.68 -50.59 -19.85
C ILE A 1018 24.92 -51.14 -20.53
N ASP A 1019 25.42 -50.46 -21.58
CA ASP A 1019 26.57 -50.90 -22.35
C ASP A 1019 27.86 -50.94 -21.50
N LEU A 1020 28.05 -49.99 -20.57
CA LEU A 1020 29.18 -50.00 -19.63
C LEU A 1020 29.18 -51.23 -18.71
N ILE A 1021 28.02 -51.67 -18.21
CA ILE A 1021 27.91 -52.87 -17.36
C ILE A 1021 28.20 -54.13 -18.19
N LEU A 1022 27.68 -54.20 -19.43
CA LEU A 1022 27.95 -55.31 -20.34
C LEU A 1022 29.44 -55.37 -20.74
N GLN A 1023 30.09 -54.22 -20.96
CA GLN A 1023 31.52 -54.13 -21.22
C GLN A 1023 32.35 -54.60 -20.02
N GLN A 1024 31.99 -54.22 -18.79
CA GLN A 1024 32.62 -54.71 -17.57
C GLN A 1024 32.50 -56.24 -17.43
N GLN A 1025 31.33 -56.81 -17.72
CA GLN A 1025 31.14 -58.27 -17.76
C GLN A 1025 32.00 -58.94 -18.85
N VAL A 1026 32.23 -58.29 -19.99
CA VAL A 1026 33.13 -58.81 -21.04
C VAL A 1026 34.61 -58.72 -20.64
N SER A 1027 35.04 -57.66 -19.93
CA SER A 1027 36.43 -57.51 -19.50
C SER A 1027 36.81 -58.40 -18.31
N ASP A 1028 35.89 -58.62 -17.36
CA ASP A 1028 36.13 -59.47 -16.19
C ASP A 1028 36.10 -60.97 -16.55
N ALA A 1029 35.28 -61.35 -17.54
CA ALA A 1029 35.06 -62.74 -17.92
C ALA A 1029 36.09 -63.32 -18.91
N ASN A 1030 37.38 -63.24 -18.57
CA ASN A 1030 38.42 -63.98 -19.30
C ASN A 1030 38.32 -65.52 -19.19
N VAL A 1031 37.35 -66.04 -18.42
CA VAL A 1031 37.09 -67.48 -18.24
C VAL A 1031 35.58 -67.76 -18.02
N THR A 1032 34.76 -67.92 -19.09
CA THR A 1032 33.50 -68.74 -19.18
C THR A 1032 32.64 -68.35 -20.39
N SER A 1033 31.56 -69.12 -20.65
CA SER A 1033 30.65 -69.04 -21.80
C SER A 1033 29.78 -67.77 -21.91
N ASP A 1034 29.70 -66.93 -20.88
CA ASP A 1034 28.79 -65.77 -20.87
C ASP A 1034 29.30 -64.56 -21.69
N THR A 1035 30.58 -64.53 -22.04
CA THR A 1035 31.18 -63.48 -22.90
C THR A 1035 30.50 -63.35 -24.26
N ALA A 1036 30.12 -64.47 -24.88
CA ALA A 1036 29.40 -64.46 -26.16
C ALA A 1036 28.00 -63.84 -26.04
N SER A 1037 27.34 -64.03 -24.88
CA SER A 1037 26.02 -63.48 -24.59
C SER A 1037 26.08 -61.95 -24.42
N ALA A 1038 27.04 -61.46 -23.62
CA ALA A 1038 27.23 -60.03 -23.40
C ALA A 1038 27.65 -59.28 -24.68
N SER A 1039 28.53 -59.87 -25.50
CA SER A 1039 28.91 -59.31 -26.81
C SER A 1039 27.73 -59.27 -27.80
N ALA A 1040 26.89 -60.30 -27.83
CA ALA A 1040 25.65 -60.30 -28.61
C ALA A 1040 24.65 -59.24 -28.11
N ALA A 1041 24.53 -59.03 -26.80
CA ALA A 1041 23.67 -58.00 -26.22
C ALA A 1041 24.12 -56.57 -26.58
N LEU A 1042 25.43 -56.28 -26.52
CA LEU A 1042 26.02 -55.02 -26.98
C LEU A 1042 25.70 -54.74 -28.46
N ARG A 1043 25.80 -55.77 -29.32
CA ARG A 1043 25.43 -55.67 -30.74
C ARG A 1043 23.92 -55.50 -30.97
N ALA A 1044 23.07 -56.06 -30.11
CA ALA A 1044 21.62 -55.89 -30.17
C ALA A 1044 21.18 -54.46 -29.75
N ASN A 1045 21.80 -53.90 -28.72
CA ASN A 1045 21.55 -52.53 -28.24
C ASN A 1045 21.81 -51.45 -29.31
N TRP A 1046 22.70 -51.74 -30.27
CA TRP A 1046 23.09 -50.80 -31.31
C TRP A 1046 21.93 -50.33 -32.21
N ALA A 1047 20.92 -51.18 -32.45
CA ALA A 1047 19.74 -50.80 -33.24
C ALA A 1047 18.97 -49.65 -32.58
N SER A 1048 18.82 -49.68 -31.26
CA SER A 1048 18.22 -48.59 -30.47
C SER A 1048 19.06 -47.31 -30.54
N ARG A 1049 20.39 -47.43 -30.56
CA ARG A 1049 21.32 -46.28 -30.65
C ARG A 1049 21.25 -45.60 -32.02
N GLU A 1050 21.22 -46.37 -33.12
CA GLU A 1050 20.99 -45.83 -34.46
C GLU A 1050 19.62 -45.15 -34.58
N ASP A 1051 18.58 -45.71 -33.95
CA ASP A 1051 17.25 -45.11 -33.99
C ASP A 1051 17.18 -43.76 -33.23
N ILE A 1052 17.77 -43.68 -32.03
CA ILE A 1052 17.91 -42.41 -31.29
C ILE A 1052 18.64 -41.36 -32.15
N CYS A 1053 19.71 -41.76 -32.84
CA CYS A 1053 20.46 -40.85 -33.71
C CYS A 1053 19.61 -40.36 -34.90
N ARG A 1054 18.88 -41.28 -35.55
CA ARG A 1054 17.97 -40.98 -36.66
C ARG A 1054 16.85 -40.04 -36.24
N GLN A 1055 16.20 -40.30 -35.11
CA GLN A 1055 15.14 -39.43 -34.57
C GLN A 1055 15.68 -38.05 -34.21
N MET A 1056 16.85 -37.96 -33.57
CA MET A 1056 17.44 -36.67 -33.18
C MET A 1056 17.87 -35.85 -34.40
N LEU A 1057 18.48 -36.47 -35.42
CA LEU A 1057 18.78 -35.80 -36.68
C LEU A 1057 17.51 -35.37 -37.42
N HIS A 1058 16.44 -36.15 -37.38
CA HIS A 1058 15.16 -35.75 -37.97
C HIS A 1058 14.60 -34.48 -37.31
N LEU A 1059 14.61 -34.40 -35.98
CA LEU A 1059 14.19 -33.21 -35.22
C LEU A 1059 15.07 -31.98 -35.51
N LEU A 1060 16.39 -32.15 -35.57
CA LEU A 1060 17.34 -31.07 -35.90
C LEU A 1060 17.16 -30.48 -37.30
N HIS A 1061 16.63 -31.26 -38.25
CA HIS A 1061 16.35 -30.82 -39.61
C HIS A 1061 14.90 -30.33 -39.82
N SER A 1062 13.93 -30.87 -39.07
CA SER A 1062 12.51 -30.58 -39.27
C SER A 1062 12.01 -29.36 -38.51
N ILE A 1063 12.56 -29.09 -37.32
CA ILE A 1063 12.19 -27.92 -36.52
C ILE A 1063 12.98 -26.71 -37.01
N GLN A 1064 12.32 -25.56 -37.21
CA GLN A 1064 13.01 -24.36 -37.69
C GLN A 1064 14.06 -23.87 -36.68
N GLN A 1065 15.19 -23.35 -37.20
CA GLN A 1065 16.33 -22.90 -36.38
C GLN A 1065 15.93 -21.92 -35.26
N VAL A 1066 14.95 -21.03 -35.52
CA VAL A 1066 14.43 -20.05 -34.56
C VAL A 1066 13.65 -20.67 -33.38
N HIS A 1067 13.11 -21.87 -33.54
CA HIS A 1067 12.43 -22.63 -32.48
C HIS A 1067 13.39 -23.62 -31.77
N ILE A 1068 14.48 -24.02 -32.43
CA ILE A 1068 15.56 -24.77 -31.79
C ILE A 1068 16.41 -23.85 -30.90
N GLU A 1069 16.68 -22.61 -31.35
CA GLU A 1069 17.57 -21.62 -30.73
C GLU A 1069 17.42 -21.45 -29.20
N PRO A 1070 16.21 -21.37 -28.59
CA PRO A 1070 16.06 -21.15 -27.14
C PRO A 1070 16.54 -22.32 -26.27
N ASN A 1071 16.83 -23.49 -26.83
CA ASN A 1071 17.48 -24.58 -26.12
C ASN A 1071 18.98 -24.32 -25.90
N GLY A 1072 19.56 -23.44 -26.72
CA GLY A 1072 20.93 -22.94 -26.61
C GLY A 1072 22.00 -24.03 -26.51
N LEU A 1073 23.04 -23.73 -25.74
CA LEU A 1073 24.20 -24.57 -25.51
C LEU A 1073 23.86 -25.89 -24.80
N TYR A 1074 22.74 -25.98 -24.07
CA TYR A 1074 22.27 -27.24 -23.50
C TYR A 1074 21.91 -28.25 -24.59
N LEU A 1075 21.31 -27.82 -25.70
CA LEU A 1075 21.08 -28.72 -26.84
C LEU A 1075 22.39 -29.15 -27.49
N ALA A 1076 23.36 -28.25 -27.65
CA ALA A 1076 24.67 -28.61 -28.18
C ALA A 1076 25.36 -29.68 -27.31
N TYR A 1077 25.15 -29.70 -25.99
CA TYR A 1077 25.62 -30.79 -25.13
C TYR A 1077 24.82 -32.09 -25.30
N LYS A 1078 23.48 -32.03 -25.33
CA LYS A 1078 22.62 -33.21 -25.57
C LYS A 1078 22.97 -33.91 -26.90
N VAL A 1079 23.15 -33.12 -27.96
CA VAL A 1079 23.54 -33.61 -29.29
C VAL A 1079 24.95 -34.20 -29.28
N ARG A 1080 25.89 -33.55 -28.56
CA ARG A 1080 27.28 -34.01 -28.42
C ARG A 1080 27.38 -35.33 -27.67
N ASP A 1081 26.65 -35.53 -26.58
CA ASP A 1081 26.70 -36.76 -25.79
C ASP A 1081 26.22 -37.97 -26.63
N VAL A 1082 25.09 -37.82 -27.33
CA VAL A 1082 24.57 -38.84 -28.27
C VAL A 1082 25.57 -39.11 -29.40
N ALA A 1083 26.22 -38.07 -29.95
CA ALA A 1083 27.24 -38.24 -30.97
C ALA A 1083 28.47 -39.00 -30.45
N VAL A 1084 29.01 -38.61 -29.28
CA VAL A 1084 30.15 -39.27 -28.62
C VAL A 1084 29.87 -40.76 -28.37
N ALA A 1085 28.61 -41.13 -28.10
CA ALA A 1085 28.21 -42.51 -27.93
C ALA A 1085 28.47 -43.41 -29.16
N LEU A 1086 28.49 -42.84 -30.37
CA LEU A 1086 28.79 -43.57 -31.61
C LEU A 1086 30.26 -43.98 -31.74
N LEU A 1087 31.18 -43.37 -30.97
CA LEU A 1087 32.60 -43.73 -30.96
C LEU A 1087 32.83 -45.13 -30.38
N TYR A 1088 31.92 -45.62 -29.54
CA TYR A 1088 31.98 -46.96 -28.92
C TYR A 1088 31.34 -48.06 -29.79
N CYS A 1089 31.49 -47.97 -31.12
CA CYS A 1089 30.87 -48.92 -32.05
C CYS A 1089 31.43 -50.35 -31.89
N PRO A 1090 30.61 -51.37 -31.58
CA PRO A 1090 31.07 -52.76 -31.37
C PRO A 1090 31.23 -53.58 -32.66
N PHE A 1091 31.28 -52.90 -33.81
CA PHE A 1091 31.37 -53.48 -35.15
C PHE A 1091 32.67 -53.03 -35.82
N GLU A 1092 33.29 -53.92 -36.59
CA GLU A 1092 34.53 -53.57 -37.30
C GLU A 1092 34.29 -52.53 -38.39
N ALA A 1093 35.33 -51.74 -38.72
CA ALA A 1093 35.24 -50.62 -39.67
C ALA A 1093 34.72 -50.97 -41.08
N HIS A 1094 34.77 -52.25 -41.46
CA HIS A 1094 34.27 -52.73 -42.75
C HIS A 1094 32.76 -53.05 -42.73
N GLU A 1095 32.16 -53.26 -41.54
CA GLU A 1095 30.77 -53.62 -41.37
C GLU A 1095 29.81 -52.44 -41.66
N GLY A 1096 28.58 -52.76 -42.05
CA GLY A 1096 27.55 -51.77 -42.40
C GLY A 1096 27.20 -50.77 -41.28
N PRO A 1097 26.98 -51.22 -40.01
CA PRO A 1097 26.69 -50.31 -38.89
C PRO A 1097 27.82 -49.32 -38.59
N SER A 1098 29.08 -49.76 -38.68
CA SER A 1098 30.25 -48.91 -38.44
C SER A 1098 30.36 -47.76 -39.46
N ARG A 1099 30.05 -48.04 -40.74
CA ARG A 1099 29.96 -46.99 -41.78
C ARG A 1099 28.84 -45.97 -41.51
N ARG A 1100 27.64 -46.42 -41.10
CA ARG A 1100 26.55 -45.50 -40.72
C ARG A 1100 26.88 -44.69 -39.48
N ALA A 1101 27.60 -45.25 -38.51
CA ALA A 1101 28.09 -44.52 -37.34
C ALA A 1101 28.96 -43.32 -37.73
N ALA A 1102 29.87 -43.52 -38.70
CA ALA A 1102 30.73 -42.46 -39.24
C ALA A 1102 29.95 -41.40 -40.05
N GLU A 1103 28.86 -41.79 -40.72
CA GLU A 1103 27.93 -40.87 -41.40
C GLU A 1103 27.17 -40.01 -40.38
N TYR A 1104 26.50 -40.61 -39.40
CA TYR A 1104 25.82 -39.89 -38.32
C TYR A 1104 26.76 -38.98 -37.51
N MET A 1105 28.00 -39.42 -37.24
CA MET A 1105 29.03 -38.59 -36.60
C MET A 1105 29.35 -37.33 -37.42
N ARG A 1106 29.45 -37.45 -38.75
CA ARG A 1106 29.69 -36.30 -39.65
C ARG A 1106 28.52 -35.32 -39.61
N ASP A 1107 27.29 -35.84 -39.66
CA ASP A 1107 26.07 -35.03 -39.62
C ASP A 1107 25.92 -34.30 -38.27
N PHE A 1108 26.14 -34.99 -37.15
CA PHE A 1108 26.16 -34.36 -35.83
C PHE A 1108 27.26 -33.32 -35.70
N THR A 1109 28.46 -33.57 -36.24
CA THR A 1109 29.53 -32.56 -36.26
C THR A 1109 29.11 -31.30 -37.02
N SER A 1110 28.42 -31.46 -38.16
CA SER A 1110 27.87 -30.34 -38.94
C SER A 1110 26.67 -29.63 -38.27
N MET A 1111 25.95 -30.30 -37.37
CA MET A 1111 24.89 -29.66 -36.56
C MET A 1111 25.49 -28.93 -35.36
N LEU A 1112 26.47 -29.52 -34.68
CA LEU A 1112 27.15 -28.90 -33.54
C LEU A 1112 27.83 -27.58 -33.92
N SER A 1113 28.44 -27.48 -35.10
CA SER A 1113 29.01 -26.22 -35.60
C SER A 1113 27.98 -25.12 -35.92
N ARG A 1114 26.68 -25.45 -35.98
CA ARG A 1114 25.57 -24.50 -36.12
C ARG A 1114 24.89 -24.16 -34.79
N LEU A 1115 24.85 -25.13 -33.87
CA LEU A 1115 24.18 -25.05 -32.57
C LEU A 1115 25.05 -24.40 -31.49
N ASP A 1116 26.35 -24.71 -31.46
CA ASP A 1116 27.30 -24.12 -30.52
C ASP A 1116 27.67 -22.70 -30.98
N ARG A 1117 26.81 -21.75 -30.63
CA ARG A 1117 27.00 -20.30 -30.86
C ARG A 1117 27.65 -19.62 -29.66
N SER A 1118 28.47 -20.32 -28.87
CA SER A 1118 29.21 -19.70 -27.77
C SER A 1118 30.22 -18.68 -28.33
N GLU A 1119 30.30 -17.50 -27.70
CA GLU A 1119 31.22 -16.43 -28.13
C GLU A 1119 32.60 -16.61 -27.49
N ILE A 1120 32.66 -17.35 -26.39
CA ILE A 1120 33.86 -17.64 -25.62
C ILE A 1120 34.07 -19.15 -25.58
N MET A 1121 35.31 -19.58 -25.83
CA MET A 1121 35.69 -21.00 -25.90
C MET A 1121 35.36 -21.74 -24.60
N ASN A 1122 34.37 -22.62 -24.66
CA ASN A 1122 33.93 -23.39 -23.49
C ASN A 1122 34.84 -24.59 -23.23
N THR A 1123 35.85 -24.40 -22.39
CA THR A 1123 36.91 -25.38 -22.08
C THR A 1123 36.41 -26.64 -21.35
N ALA A 1124 35.31 -26.56 -20.58
CA ALA A 1124 34.69 -27.74 -19.97
C ALA A 1124 34.19 -28.74 -21.04
N SER A 1125 33.83 -28.23 -22.21
CA SER A 1125 33.30 -29.02 -23.33
C SER A 1125 34.38 -29.68 -24.19
N LEU A 1126 35.65 -29.25 -24.09
CA LEU A 1126 36.79 -29.85 -24.78
C LEU A 1126 37.32 -31.09 -24.04
N LYS A 1127 37.22 -31.10 -22.71
CA LYS A 1127 37.62 -32.25 -21.88
C LYS A 1127 36.88 -33.53 -22.27
N SER A 1128 35.58 -33.48 -22.56
CA SER A 1128 34.80 -34.68 -22.86
C SER A 1128 35.15 -35.38 -24.18
N TRP A 1129 35.75 -34.68 -25.15
CA TRP A 1129 36.26 -35.27 -26.40
C TRP A 1129 37.68 -35.84 -26.27
N VAL A 1130 38.48 -35.40 -25.28
CA VAL A 1130 39.93 -35.69 -25.20
C VAL A 1130 40.30 -36.54 -23.98
N GLU A 1131 39.58 -36.42 -22.87
CA GLU A 1131 39.91 -37.13 -21.62
C GLU A 1131 39.22 -38.52 -21.51
N LYS A 1132 38.23 -38.83 -22.35
CA LYS A 1132 37.53 -40.14 -22.36
C LYS A 1132 38.43 -41.34 -22.73
N ASP A 1133 39.59 -41.08 -23.34
CA ASP A 1133 40.63 -42.09 -23.65
C ASP A 1133 41.61 -42.37 -22.50
N ARG A 1134 41.55 -41.62 -21.38
CA ARG A 1134 42.56 -41.69 -20.30
C ARG A 1134 42.18 -42.51 -19.07
N ASP A 1135 40.90 -42.65 -18.75
CA ASP A 1135 40.45 -43.46 -17.61
C ASP A 1135 40.15 -44.92 -17.99
N SER A 1136 40.04 -45.25 -19.29
CA SER A 1136 40.01 -46.64 -19.79
C SER A 1136 41.40 -47.28 -19.91
N ALA A 1137 42.43 -46.65 -19.35
CA ALA A 1137 43.83 -47.07 -19.41
C ALA A 1137 44.50 -47.12 -18.01
N ARG A 1138 43.70 -47.35 -16.95
CA ARG A 1138 44.15 -47.56 -15.57
C ARG A 1138 43.44 -48.73 -14.91
#